data_AF-A0A7C2VHA1-F1
#
_entry.id   AF-A0A7C2VHA1-F1
#
_cell.length_a   1.000
_cell.length_b   1.000
_cell.length_c   1.000
_cell.angle_alpha   90.00
_cell.angle_beta   90.00
_cell.angle_gamma   90.00
#
_symmetry.space_group_name_H-M   'P 1'
#
loop_
_entity.id
_entity.type
_entity.pdbx_description
1 polymer ?
#
loop_
_entity_poly.entity_id
_entity_poly.type
_entity_poly.pdbx_seq_one_letter_code
_entity_poly.pdbx_strand_id
1 'polypeptide(L)'
;MAETMLEKALALGMTEEEFRQVCAILGREPTDTELAMFSVEWSEHCGYGRSRQWLKLLPRNIGKFRTAFGGDAGGIEVKPGLWVLFKMESHNHPSQIEPKSGAATGIGGIVRDILAMGARPIALVDTLRFADPSDPKARYIFTGVVDGISWYGNCLAPDEILFVRENGQVKIVSIGDFCEAVLRGQLNGRKVEVLSLDPKTSQPCWVRVLRVFKRKSDRLLEIRTSMGRRIKVTPDHPCLVMKEEGSWVIKSAKHLRLGDRLPVIGCLPVDPNAPKSLDLIALFRAMRDDIFVQTSIPPQKIARARQILRALVPSAQKRFSYLKRGHFPLSVYLLLEKELALPRDKARLYLRSGKANCVPAVIPIDEEFARLVGYYLSGGCCSRHGTTYRLIWVFNKGEQEYVRDLCNILRRLGIRFKVNHDNATTKVVLSSWFLGILFKEVLKCGEKAENKSVPEVLMRHSPKLRRQVLIGLFRGDGSVTTYTHQKGSPVKISFATASRKLFEQVILLLQDIGITPYCYRKDGGEAVICGRRHRTLPVHFVEIRALRDVQKMKQWFSRHINWRILESLGRYTAPQRSYPRYKWHNGFSTVTVADIREIPGSTVYDLEVENTHLFVTSGGLITHNCIGIPTVAGEVGFNDCYKTNCLVGVMCIGIAWEHELMTSAAKGGGNAVVYVGNATGRDGIGGCSVLASQEMREALEMRPTVQLGDPFAEKCLIEACLEAFKTGAVV
;
A
#
# COMPACT_ATOMS: atom_id res chain seq x y z
N MET A 1 -30.29 45.47 25.78
CA MET A 1 -30.50 44.62 26.98
C MET A 1 -30.10 43.21 26.61
N ALA A 2 -29.52 42.44 27.53
CA ALA A 2 -29.22 41.03 27.25
C ALA A 2 -30.55 40.26 27.19
N GLU A 3 -30.75 39.52 26.11
CA GLU A 3 -31.92 38.66 25.89
C GLU A 3 -31.98 37.56 26.95
N THR A 4 -33.15 37.33 27.53
CA THR A 4 -33.40 36.30 28.55
C THR A 4 -33.36 34.91 27.94
N MET A 5 -33.12 33.87 28.75
CA MET A 5 -33.09 32.49 28.24
C MET A 5 -34.44 32.02 27.69
N LEU A 6 -35.55 32.52 28.26
CA LEU A 6 -36.89 32.24 27.73
C LEU A 6 -37.09 32.89 26.35
N GLU A 7 -36.65 34.12 26.15
CA GLU A 7 -36.72 34.79 24.83
C GLU A 7 -35.92 34.02 23.79
N LYS A 8 -34.71 33.55 24.15
CA LYS A 8 -33.91 32.68 23.29
C LYS A 8 -34.58 31.35 22.98
N ALA A 9 -35.26 30.74 23.96
CA ALA A 9 -35.98 29.48 23.78
C ALA A 9 -37.14 29.62 22.79
N LEU A 10 -37.93 30.69 22.94
CA LEU A 10 -39.03 31.03 22.04
C LEU A 10 -38.51 31.33 20.62
N ALA A 11 -37.37 32.02 20.50
CA ALA A 11 -36.72 32.29 19.22
C ALA A 11 -36.23 31.00 18.51
N LEU A 12 -35.93 29.94 19.27
CA LEU A 12 -35.58 28.61 18.76
C LEU A 12 -36.81 27.73 18.45
N GLY A 13 -38.03 28.30 18.53
CA GLY A 13 -39.28 27.60 18.21
C GLY A 13 -39.83 26.71 19.33
N MET A 14 -39.26 26.78 20.54
CA MET A 14 -39.83 26.11 21.71
C MET A 14 -41.01 26.90 22.26
N THR A 15 -41.96 26.22 22.88
CA THR A 15 -43.02 26.84 23.69
C THR A 15 -42.49 27.16 25.10
N GLU A 16 -43.14 28.11 25.78
CA GLU A 16 -42.81 28.43 27.17
C GLU A 16 -42.98 27.21 28.11
N GLU A 17 -43.95 26.33 27.82
CA GLU A 17 -44.16 25.10 28.59
C GLU A 17 -43.01 24.11 28.41
N GLU A 18 -42.51 23.93 27.18
CA GLU A 18 -41.32 23.11 26.90
C GLU A 18 -40.07 23.68 27.58
N PHE A 19 -39.87 25.00 27.56
CA PHE A 19 -38.77 25.63 28.29
C PHE A 19 -38.85 25.38 29.80
N ARG A 20 -40.06 25.51 30.39
CA ARG A 20 -40.27 25.19 31.82
C ARG A 20 -40.00 23.72 32.13
N GLN A 21 -40.37 22.80 31.24
CA GLN A 21 -40.05 21.38 31.38
C GLN A 21 -38.54 21.13 31.34
N VAL A 22 -37.81 21.80 30.45
CA VAL A 22 -36.34 21.72 30.40
C VAL A 22 -35.72 22.23 31.70
N CYS A 23 -36.15 23.37 32.20
CA CYS A 23 -35.69 23.90 33.49
C CYS A 23 -35.98 22.92 34.64
N ALA A 24 -37.14 22.26 34.62
CA ALA A 24 -37.49 21.25 35.62
C ALA A 24 -36.63 19.99 35.53
N ILE A 25 -36.31 19.52 34.32
CA ILE A 25 -35.42 18.37 34.08
C ILE A 25 -34.00 18.67 34.57
N LEU A 26 -33.49 19.87 34.28
CA LEU A 26 -32.14 20.28 34.67
C LEU A 26 -32.01 20.73 36.12
N GLY A 27 -33.14 21.11 36.75
CA GLY A 27 -33.14 21.75 38.07
C GLY A 27 -32.53 23.16 38.08
N ARG A 28 -32.29 23.74 36.90
CA ARG A 28 -31.73 25.08 36.68
C ARG A 28 -32.09 25.59 35.28
N GLU A 29 -31.84 26.86 35.01
CA GLU A 29 -31.89 27.36 33.63
C GLU A 29 -30.81 26.68 32.76
N PRO A 30 -31.15 26.34 31.50
CA PRO A 30 -30.18 25.78 30.57
C PRO A 30 -29.14 26.83 30.18
N THR A 31 -27.92 26.37 29.88
CA THR A 31 -26.94 27.18 29.15
C THR A 31 -27.37 27.35 27.69
N ASP A 32 -26.81 28.32 26.97
CA ASP A 32 -27.10 28.53 25.55
C ASP A 32 -26.92 27.24 24.71
N THR A 33 -25.90 26.44 25.02
CA THR A 33 -25.63 25.17 24.34
C THR A 33 -26.69 24.12 24.65
N GLU A 34 -27.06 23.95 25.92
CA GLU A 34 -28.09 23.00 26.33
C GLU A 34 -29.44 23.37 25.74
N LEU A 35 -29.79 24.67 25.74
CA LEU A 35 -31.02 25.17 25.16
C LEU A 35 -31.11 24.86 23.66
N ALA A 36 -30.02 25.09 22.92
CA ALA A 36 -29.93 24.73 21.51
C ALA A 36 -30.03 23.21 21.26
N MET A 37 -29.55 22.37 22.18
CA MET A 37 -29.72 20.92 22.09
C MET A 37 -31.18 20.50 22.31
N PHE A 38 -31.83 21.03 23.34
CA PHE A 38 -33.24 20.77 23.63
C PHE A 38 -34.16 21.25 22.49
N SER A 39 -33.89 22.40 21.87
CA SER A 39 -34.71 22.88 20.76
C SER A 39 -34.62 21.98 19.52
N VAL A 40 -33.48 21.32 19.28
CA VAL A 40 -33.31 20.37 18.17
C VAL A 40 -34.07 19.06 18.45
N GLU A 41 -34.00 18.53 19.68
CA GLU A 41 -34.72 17.31 20.07
C GLU A 41 -36.25 17.43 19.91
N TRP A 42 -36.79 18.64 20.06
CA TRP A 42 -38.21 18.95 19.96
C TRP A 42 -38.69 19.39 18.57
N SER A 43 -37.79 19.55 17.61
CA SER A 43 -38.14 19.85 16.21
C SER A 43 -38.95 18.71 15.57
N GLU A 44 -39.95 19.02 14.72
CA GLU A 44 -40.69 18.01 13.93
C GLU A 44 -39.75 17.13 13.06
N HIS A 45 -38.54 17.62 12.75
CA HIS A 45 -37.51 16.86 12.03
C HIS A 45 -36.94 15.69 12.84
N CYS A 46 -36.94 15.78 14.17
CA CYS A 46 -36.58 14.72 15.12
C CYS A 46 -37.82 14.08 15.79
N GLY A 47 -38.97 14.76 15.66
CA GLY A 47 -40.23 14.47 16.32
C GLY A 47 -40.97 13.27 15.74
N TYR A 48 -40.59 12.07 16.18
CA TYR A 48 -41.48 10.91 16.17
C TYR A 48 -42.72 11.09 17.08
N GLY A 49 -43.05 12.29 17.58
CA GLY A 49 -44.12 12.52 18.55
C GLY A 49 -45.47 11.91 18.13
N ARG A 50 -45.80 12.00 16.83
CA ARG A 50 -47.02 11.39 16.25
C ARG A 50 -46.88 9.89 15.98
N SER A 51 -45.75 9.45 15.42
CA SER A 51 -45.54 8.04 15.02
C SER A 51 -45.18 7.12 16.18
N ARG A 52 -44.51 7.63 17.22
CA ARG A 52 -44.03 6.86 18.38
C ARG A 52 -45.17 6.20 19.14
N GLN A 53 -46.33 6.86 19.26
CA GLN A 53 -47.51 6.27 19.89
C GLN A 53 -47.98 5.03 19.12
N TRP A 54 -48.00 5.09 17.79
CA TRP A 54 -48.35 3.95 16.93
C TRP A 54 -47.29 2.86 16.94
N LEU A 55 -46.00 3.21 16.94
CA LEU A 55 -44.90 2.25 17.02
C LEU A 55 -44.89 1.45 18.33
N LYS A 56 -45.47 1.98 19.42
CA LYS A 56 -45.66 1.23 20.68
C LYS A 56 -46.63 0.04 20.53
N LEU A 57 -47.52 0.07 19.53
CA LEU A 57 -48.47 -1.01 19.25
C LEU A 57 -47.81 -2.21 18.55
N LEU A 58 -46.61 -2.03 17.99
CA LEU A 58 -45.88 -3.13 17.37
C LEU A 58 -45.48 -4.18 18.43
N PRO A 59 -45.54 -5.48 18.11
CA PRO A 59 -45.15 -6.54 19.04
C PRO A 59 -43.69 -6.37 19.46
N ARG A 60 -43.45 -6.16 20.76
CA ARG A 60 -42.11 -6.02 21.33
C ARG A 60 -41.45 -7.34 21.69
N ASN A 61 -42.25 -8.41 21.78
CA ASN A 61 -41.82 -9.71 22.28
C ASN A 61 -42.19 -10.78 21.26
N ILE A 62 -41.35 -10.92 20.22
CA ILE A 62 -41.59 -11.87 19.12
C ILE A 62 -41.08 -13.28 19.48
N GLY A 63 -40.54 -13.48 20.70
CA GLY A 63 -40.23 -14.76 21.34
C GLY A 63 -39.09 -15.59 20.72
N LYS A 64 -38.72 -15.32 19.47
CA LYS A 64 -37.75 -16.12 18.70
C LYS A 64 -36.30 -15.64 18.81
N PHE A 65 -36.09 -14.34 19.03
CA PHE A 65 -34.75 -13.73 19.10
C PHE A 65 -34.70 -12.65 20.18
N ARG A 66 -33.57 -12.55 20.88
CA ARG A 66 -33.26 -11.38 21.73
C ARG A 66 -33.00 -10.18 20.83
N THR A 67 -33.48 -9.01 21.22
CA THR A 67 -33.40 -7.76 20.44
C THR A 67 -32.55 -6.71 21.17
N ALA A 68 -31.74 -5.97 20.41
CA ALA A 68 -30.95 -4.86 20.94
C ALA A 68 -31.85 -3.61 21.00
N PHE A 69 -31.84 -2.92 22.14
CA PHE A 69 -32.64 -1.71 22.38
C PHE A 69 -31.78 -0.62 23.01
N GLY A 70 -32.12 0.65 22.74
CA GLY A 70 -31.50 1.80 23.42
C GLY A 70 -30.19 2.29 22.78
N GLY A 71 -30.09 2.21 21.46
CA GLY A 71 -29.01 2.82 20.67
C GLY A 71 -29.50 3.22 19.28
N ASP A 72 -28.61 3.70 18.43
CA ASP A 72 -28.95 4.33 17.14
C ASP A 72 -29.38 3.34 16.04
N ALA A 73 -29.22 2.03 16.28
CA ALA A 73 -29.66 0.96 15.38
C ALA A 73 -30.48 -0.12 16.12
N GLY A 74 -31.31 -0.85 15.37
CA GLY A 74 -31.98 -2.05 15.87
C GLY A 74 -31.13 -3.29 15.64
N GLY A 75 -31.38 -4.39 16.34
CA GLY A 75 -30.67 -5.64 16.08
C GLY A 75 -31.25 -6.86 16.75
N ILE A 76 -30.80 -8.03 16.32
CA ILE A 76 -31.17 -9.33 16.88
C ILE A 76 -29.93 -10.16 17.19
N GLU A 77 -30.01 -10.94 18.26
CA GLU A 77 -29.03 -11.97 18.57
C GLU A 77 -29.28 -13.20 17.68
N VAL A 78 -28.31 -13.54 16.83
CA VAL A 78 -28.43 -14.67 15.89
C VAL A 78 -27.79 -15.95 16.42
N LYS A 79 -26.87 -15.81 17.39
CA LYS A 79 -26.22 -16.88 18.18
C LYS A 79 -25.87 -16.32 19.55
N PRO A 80 -25.72 -17.14 20.60
CA PRO A 80 -25.32 -16.66 21.92
C PRO A 80 -24.11 -15.71 21.85
N GLY A 81 -24.32 -14.46 22.25
CA GLY A 81 -23.35 -13.38 22.27
C GLY A 81 -23.08 -12.69 20.92
N LEU A 82 -23.61 -13.16 19.78
CA LEU A 82 -23.39 -12.58 18.46
C LEU A 82 -24.64 -11.87 17.94
N TRP A 83 -24.49 -10.58 17.68
CA TRP A 83 -25.57 -9.68 17.27
C TRP A 83 -25.42 -9.27 15.81
N VAL A 84 -26.56 -9.24 15.10
CA VAL A 84 -26.70 -8.59 13.80
C VAL A 84 -27.51 -7.32 14.01
N LEU A 85 -26.92 -6.18 13.67
CA LEU A 85 -27.54 -4.87 13.77
C LEU A 85 -27.94 -4.35 12.39
N PHE A 86 -28.99 -3.56 12.35
CA PHE A 86 -29.52 -2.95 11.13
C PHE A 86 -30.04 -1.53 11.41
N LYS A 87 -29.67 -0.61 10.51
CA LYS A 87 -30.19 0.75 10.45
C LYS A 87 -30.72 1.02 9.05
N MET A 88 -31.92 1.56 8.96
CA MET A 88 -32.54 2.02 7.72
C MET A 88 -32.84 3.51 7.86
N GLU A 89 -32.58 4.28 6.81
CA GLU A 89 -32.91 5.69 6.71
C GLU A 89 -33.41 6.03 5.31
N SER A 90 -34.21 7.09 5.19
CA SER A 90 -34.64 7.64 3.91
C SER A 90 -34.06 9.04 3.71
N HIS A 91 -33.39 9.28 2.59
CA HIS A 91 -32.71 10.54 2.31
C HIS A 91 -33.28 11.26 1.07
N ASN A 92 -34.60 11.15 0.90
CA ASN A 92 -35.37 11.53 -0.27
C ASN A 92 -35.20 12.99 -0.69
N HIS A 93 -35.60 13.93 0.17
CA HIS A 93 -35.65 15.35 -0.17
C HIS A 93 -34.26 15.96 -0.41
N PRO A 94 -33.23 15.69 0.42
CA PRO A 94 -31.88 16.16 0.12
C PRO A 94 -31.34 15.58 -1.20
N SER A 95 -31.62 14.31 -1.49
CA SER A 95 -31.27 13.68 -2.78
C SER A 95 -32.10 14.21 -3.97
N GLN A 96 -33.27 14.79 -3.74
CA GLN A 96 -34.04 15.44 -4.79
C GLN A 96 -33.41 16.81 -5.18
N ILE A 97 -32.79 17.49 -4.21
CA ILE A 97 -32.17 18.80 -4.38
C ILE A 97 -30.73 18.69 -4.86
N GLU A 98 -29.90 17.94 -4.11
CA GLU A 98 -28.50 17.68 -4.42
C GLU A 98 -28.27 16.16 -4.42
N PRO A 99 -28.49 15.49 -5.56
CA PRO A 99 -28.61 14.04 -5.64
C PRO A 99 -27.43 13.28 -5.07
N LYS A 100 -26.22 13.74 -5.39
CA LYS A 100 -24.99 13.07 -4.94
C LYS A 100 -24.75 13.25 -3.46
N SER A 101 -24.67 14.50 -3.00
CA SER A 101 -24.34 14.80 -1.61
C SER A 101 -25.44 14.32 -0.68
N GLY A 102 -26.71 14.45 -1.10
CA GLY A 102 -27.84 13.90 -0.36
C GLY A 102 -27.72 12.40 -0.16
N ALA A 103 -27.50 11.62 -1.21
CA ALA A 103 -27.38 10.17 -1.08
C ALA A 103 -26.15 9.76 -0.26
N ALA A 104 -25.03 10.46 -0.46
CA ALA A 104 -23.78 10.18 0.26
C ALA A 104 -23.94 10.40 1.77
N THR A 105 -24.61 11.47 2.19
CA THR A 105 -24.90 11.77 3.60
C THR A 105 -25.81 10.72 4.21
N GLY A 106 -26.82 10.25 3.47
CA GLY A 106 -27.69 9.15 3.93
C GLY A 106 -26.90 7.87 4.24
N ILE A 107 -25.98 7.46 3.35
CA ILE A 107 -25.11 6.31 3.58
C ILE A 107 -24.19 6.53 4.78
N GLY A 108 -23.60 7.71 4.91
CA GLY A 108 -22.73 8.06 6.03
C GLY A 108 -23.47 7.97 7.38
N GLY A 109 -24.71 8.44 7.43
CA GLY A 109 -25.60 8.37 8.59
C GLY A 109 -25.85 6.93 9.06
N ILE A 110 -26.39 6.08 8.19
CA ILE A 110 -26.69 4.68 8.55
C ILE A 110 -25.46 3.87 8.94
N VAL A 111 -24.30 4.18 8.35
CA VAL A 111 -23.04 3.52 8.67
C VAL A 111 -22.58 3.94 10.07
N ARG A 112 -22.67 5.24 10.39
CA ARG A 112 -22.35 5.79 11.70
C ARG A 112 -23.25 5.25 12.80
N ASP A 113 -24.54 5.09 12.54
CA ASP A 113 -25.50 4.60 13.53
C ASP A 113 -25.25 3.13 13.92
N ILE A 114 -24.86 2.29 12.96
CA ILE A 114 -24.41 0.92 13.23
C ILE A 114 -23.14 0.93 14.10
N LEU A 115 -22.25 1.87 13.86
CA LEU A 115 -21.00 2.00 14.60
C LEU A 115 -21.18 2.54 16.00
N ALA A 116 -22.10 3.47 16.21
CA ALA A 116 -22.42 4.03 17.52
C ALA A 116 -22.85 2.95 18.51
N MET A 117 -23.40 1.84 18.00
CA MET A 117 -23.71 0.64 18.77
C MET A 117 -22.49 -0.27 19.06
N GLY A 118 -21.28 0.13 18.68
CA GLY A 118 -20.06 -0.68 18.77
C GLY A 118 -19.93 -1.77 17.69
N ALA A 119 -20.87 -1.86 16.75
CA ALA A 119 -20.85 -2.89 15.72
C ALA A 119 -20.11 -2.47 14.46
N ARG A 120 -19.49 -3.45 13.79
CA ARG A 120 -18.79 -3.19 12.54
C ARG A 120 -19.74 -3.34 11.35
N PRO A 121 -19.90 -2.30 10.50
CA PRO A 121 -20.62 -2.38 9.24
C PRO A 121 -20.02 -3.44 8.29
N ILE A 122 -20.90 -4.24 7.67
CA ILE A 122 -20.52 -5.32 6.77
C ILE A 122 -21.26 -5.30 5.43
N ALA A 123 -22.40 -4.62 5.33
CA ALA A 123 -23.19 -4.59 4.11
C ALA A 123 -24.10 -3.35 4.06
N LEU A 124 -24.34 -2.87 2.84
CA LEU A 124 -25.38 -1.90 2.52
C LEU A 124 -26.52 -2.59 1.73
N VAL A 125 -27.75 -2.15 1.96
CA VAL A 125 -28.93 -2.57 1.22
C VAL A 125 -29.77 -1.35 0.83
N ASP A 126 -29.87 -1.07 -0.47
CA ASP A 126 -30.41 0.22 -0.95
C ASP A 126 -31.71 0.04 -1.75
N THR A 127 -32.79 0.70 -1.32
CA THR A 127 -34.09 0.70 -2.01
C THR A 127 -34.32 2.05 -2.68
N LEU A 128 -34.20 2.10 -4.00
CA LEU A 128 -34.23 3.35 -4.77
C LEU A 128 -35.45 3.42 -5.69
N ARG A 129 -36.12 4.58 -5.77
CA ARG A 129 -37.21 4.85 -6.70
C ARG A 129 -37.09 6.23 -7.34
N PHE A 130 -37.27 6.29 -8.65
CA PHE A 130 -37.15 7.53 -9.44
C PHE A 130 -38.27 7.64 -10.47
N ALA A 131 -38.43 8.82 -11.06
CA ALA A 131 -39.21 8.98 -12.28
C ALA A 131 -38.50 8.36 -13.50
N ASP A 132 -39.22 8.23 -14.61
CA ASP A 132 -38.69 7.61 -15.83
C ASP A 132 -37.37 8.29 -16.28
N PRO A 133 -36.27 7.53 -16.48
CA PRO A 133 -34.96 8.08 -16.82
C PRO A 133 -34.87 8.63 -18.26
N SER A 134 -35.92 8.51 -19.07
CA SER A 134 -36.07 9.26 -20.30
C SER A 134 -36.16 10.78 -20.04
N ASP A 135 -36.73 11.20 -18.90
CA ASP A 135 -36.74 12.58 -18.44
C ASP A 135 -35.32 13.02 -18.01
N PRO A 136 -34.76 14.12 -18.56
CA PRO A 136 -33.41 14.57 -18.25
C PRO A 136 -33.17 14.88 -16.76
N LYS A 137 -34.17 15.41 -16.05
CA LYS A 137 -34.06 15.73 -14.63
C LYS A 137 -34.08 14.45 -13.79
N ALA A 138 -34.97 13.51 -14.12
CA ALA A 138 -35.00 12.20 -13.46
C ALA A 138 -33.68 11.44 -13.64
N ARG A 139 -33.11 11.47 -14.85
CA ARG A 139 -31.79 10.89 -15.14
C ARG A 139 -30.67 11.54 -14.34
N TYR A 140 -30.68 12.87 -14.22
CA TYR A 140 -29.71 13.60 -13.40
C TYR A 140 -29.79 13.17 -11.93
N ILE A 141 -30.99 13.10 -11.36
CA ILE A 141 -31.22 12.68 -9.97
C ILE A 141 -30.77 11.23 -9.76
N PHE A 142 -31.24 10.30 -10.60
CA PHE A 142 -30.86 8.90 -10.53
C PHE A 142 -29.34 8.72 -10.59
N THR A 143 -28.69 9.33 -11.58
CA THR A 143 -27.24 9.21 -11.78
C THR A 143 -26.48 9.80 -10.60
N GLY A 144 -26.92 10.94 -10.08
CA GLY A 144 -26.27 11.57 -8.93
C GLY A 144 -26.46 10.79 -7.63
N VAL A 145 -27.63 10.21 -7.36
CA VAL A 145 -27.85 9.34 -6.18
C VAL A 145 -26.97 8.09 -6.24
N VAL A 146 -26.96 7.39 -7.39
CA VAL A 146 -26.11 6.22 -7.57
C VAL A 146 -24.63 6.59 -7.43
N ASP A 147 -24.23 7.76 -7.94
CA ASP A 147 -22.88 8.30 -7.74
C ASP A 147 -22.56 8.50 -6.25
N GLY A 148 -23.47 9.12 -5.48
CA GLY A 148 -23.32 9.35 -4.04
C GLY A 148 -23.15 8.07 -3.23
N ILE A 149 -23.94 7.03 -3.52
CA ILE A 149 -23.85 5.71 -2.86
C ILE A 149 -22.54 5.02 -3.25
N SER A 150 -22.22 4.99 -4.55
CA SER A 150 -21.03 4.34 -5.08
C SER A 150 -19.71 4.95 -4.60
N TRP A 151 -19.76 6.20 -4.10
CA TRP A 151 -18.60 6.93 -3.58
C TRP A 151 -17.91 6.23 -2.39
N TYR A 152 -18.61 5.31 -1.71
CA TYR A 152 -18.08 4.48 -0.64
C TYR A 152 -17.35 3.21 -1.14
N GLY A 153 -17.48 2.85 -2.42
CA GLY A 153 -17.02 1.59 -3.04
C GLY A 153 -15.82 1.71 -3.99
N ASN A 154 -14.80 2.49 -3.63
CA ASN A 154 -13.67 2.83 -4.50
C ASN A 154 -12.66 1.70 -4.73
N CYS A 155 -12.10 1.55 -5.94
CA CYS A 155 -11.18 0.46 -6.27
C CYS A 155 -10.13 0.80 -7.36
N LEU A 156 -9.07 -0.01 -7.41
CA LEU A 156 -8.00 0.02 -8.41
C LEU A 156 -8.16 -1.05 -9.50
N ALA A 157 -7.53 -0.84 -10.65
CA ALA A 157 -7.42 -1.83 -11.71
C ALA A 157 -6.56 -3.05 -11.26
N PRO A 158 -6.77 -4.25 -11.85
CA PRO A 158 -6.20 -5.49 -11.32
C PRO A 158 -4.68 -5.58 -11.42
N ASP A 159 -4.09 -4.94 -12.43
CA ASP A 159 -2.66 -4.97 -12.72
C ASP A 159 -1.86 -3.90 -11.96
N GLU A 160 -2.53 -3.08 -11.15
CA GLU A 160 -1.83 -2.17 -10.23
C GLU A 160 -1.04 -2.97 -9.20
N ILE A 161 0.12 -2.43 -8.81
CA ILE A 161 1.11 -3.18 -8.03
C ILE A 161 0.95 -2.90 -6.53
N LEU A 162 1.09 -3.92 -5.70
CA LEU A 162 1.23 -3.81 -4.26
C LEU A 162 2.61 -4.27 -3.79
N PHE A 163 3.10 -3.59 -2.75
CA PHE A 163 4.26 -4.00 -1.97
C PHE A 163 3.76 -4.67 -0.70
N VAL A 164 3.88 -6.00 -0.65
CA VAL A 164 3.32 -6.84 0.41
C VAL A 164 4.45 -7.39 1.26
N ARG A 165 4.30 -7.37 2.58
CA ARG A 165 5.17 -8.10 3.51
C ARG A 165 4.38 -9.26 4.11
N GLU A 166 4.82 -10.47 3.83
CA GLU A 166 4.18 -11.71 4.28
C GLU A 166 5.18 -12.50 5.14
N ASN A 167 4.88 -12.71 6.42
CA ASN A 167 5.79 -13.37 7.37
C ASN A 167 7.21 -12.76 7.36
N GLY A 168 7.28 -11.43 7.28
CA GLY A 168 8.53 -10.67 7.18
C GLY A 168 9.17 -10.66 5.79
N GLN A 169 8.62 -11.38 4.80
CA GLN A 169 9.12 -11.39 3.42
C GLN A 169 8.47 -10.33 2.55
N VAL A 170 9.26 -9.42 1.99
CA VAL A 170 8.80 -8.39 1.04
C VAL A 170 8.61 -8.96 -0.38
N LYS A 171 7.41 -8.81 -0.92
CA LYS A 171 6.98 -9.25 -2.25
C LYS A 171 6.33 -8.10 -3.01
N ILE A 172 6.38 -8.20 -4.32
CA ILE A 172 5.71 -7.29 -5.24
C ILE A 172 4.79 -8.13 -6.10
N VAL A 173 3.50 -7.82 -6.03
CA VAL A 173 2.41 -8.58 -6.65
C VAL A 173 1.42 -7.60 -7.27
N SER A 174 0.57 -8.08 -8.19
CA SER A 174 -0.57 -7.28 -8.61
C SER A 174 -1.65 -7.29 -7.52
N ILE A 175 -2.43 -6.22 -7.39
CA ILE A 175 -3.55 -6.14 -6.45
C ILE A 175 -4.60 -7.21 -6.77
N GLY A 176 -4.84 -7.48 -8.06
CA GLY A 176 -5.77 -8.52 -8.49
C GLY A 176 -5.33 -9.90 -8.01
N ASP A 177 -4.08 -10.30 -8.28
CA ASP A 177 -3.56 -11.60 -7.84
C ASP A 177 -3.55 -11.72 -6.31
N PHE A 178 -3.21 -10.63 -5.62
CA PHE A 178 -3.19 -10.57 -4.16
C PHE A 178 -4.59 -10.76 -3.57
N CYS A 179 -5.56 -9.95 -3.99
CA CYS A 179 -6.92 -10.03 -3.48
C CYS A 179 -7.57 -11.36 -3.84
N GLU A 180 -7.34 -11.90 -5.04
CA GLU A 180 -7.80 -13.24 -5.41
C GLU A 180 -7.21 -14.34 -4.51
N ALA A 181 -5.93 -14.26 -4.16
CA ALA A 181 -5.31 -15.20 -3.24
C ALA A 181 -5.92 -15.13 -1.83
N VAL A 182 -6.21 -13.92 -1.33
CA VAL A 182 -6.91 -13.71 -0.05
C VAL A 182 -8.33 -14.27 -0.11
N LEU A 183 -9.10 -13.93 -1.14
CA LEU A 183 -10.49 -14.37 -1.32
C LEU A 183 -10.63 -15.90 -1.42
N ARG A 184 -9.61 -16.58 -1.98
CA ARG A 184 -9.54 -18.05 -2.04
C ARG A 184 -9.02 -18.69 -0.75
N GLY A 185 -8.75 -17.91 0.29
CA GLY A 185 -8.25 -18.38 1.58
C GLY A 185 -6.79 -18.85 1.57
N GLN A 186 -6.01 -18.57 0.51
CA GLN A 186 -4.63 -19.04 0.37
C GLN A 186 -3.66 -18.38 1.36
N LEU A 187 -4.06 -17.25 1.94
CA LEU A 187 -3.29 -16.45 2.90
C LEU A 187 -3.87 -16.49 4.32
N ASN A 188 -4.86 -17.35 4.60
CA ASN A 188 -5.46 -17.48 5.93
C ASN A 188 -4.41 -17.87 6.98
N GLY A 189 -4.48 -17.21 8.15
CA GLY A 189 -3.55 -17.44 9.27
C GLY A 189 -2.15 -16.83 9.08
N ARG A 190 -1.88 -16.11 7.98
CA ARG A 190 -0.61 -15.42 7.75
C ARG A 190 -0.70 -13.95 8.15
N LYS A 191 0.36 -13.40 8.71
CA LYS A 191 0.46 -11.94 8.90
C LYS A 191 0.81 -11.31 7.56
N VAL A 192 -0.15 -10.59 6.99
CA VAL A 192 -0.03 -9.91 5.71
C VAL A 192 -0.11 -8.42 5.92
N GLU A 193 0.92 -7.72 5.48
CA GLU A 193 1.04 -6.27 5.59
C GLU A 193 1.31 -5.65 4.22
N VAL A 194 0.97 -4.39 4.01
CA VAL A 194 1.30 -3.62 2.83
C VAL A 194 2.12 -2.38 3.20
N LEU A 195 2.90 -1.89 2.25
CA LEU A 195 3.64 -0.64 2.41
C LEU A 195 2.67 0.54 2.44
N SER A 196 2.85 1.43 3.39
CA SER A 196 2.02 2.60 3.63
C SER A 196 2.86 3.82 4.01
N LEU A 197 2.20 4.98 4.13
CA LEU A 197 2.73 6.19 4.73
C LEU A 197 1.90 6.47 5.98
N ASP A 198 2.54 6.64 7.13
CA ASP A 198 1.86 7.10 8.33
C ASP A 198 1.51 8.59 8.16
N PRO A 199 0.22 8.98 8.12
CA PRO A 199 -0.18 10.37 7.91
C PRO A 199 0.25 11.30 9.05
N LYS A 200 0.48 10.80 10.27
CA LYS A 200 0.89 11.61 11.43
C LYS A 200 2.37 11.94 11.39
N THR A 201 3.21 10.94 11.13
CA THR A 201 4.68 11.10 11.15
C THR A 201 5.27 11.39 9.77
N SER A 202 4.47 11.21 8.71
CA SER A 202 4.91 11.19 7.31
C SER A 202 6.03 10.16 7.05
N GLN A 203 6.15 9.13 7.89
CA GLN A 203 7.15 8.08 7.69
C GLN A 203 6.56 6.86 6.98
N PRO A 204 7.31 6.21 6.07
CA PRO A 204 6.91 4.93 5.51
C PRO A 204 6.78 3.86 6.60
N CYS A 205 5.73 3.06 6.54
CA CYS A 205 5.47 1.99 7.50
C CYS A 205 4.85 0.75 6.82
N TRP A 206 4.82 -0.36 7.56
CA TRP A 206 4.11 -1.58 7.16
C TRP A 206 2.83 -1.69 7.97
N VAL A 207 1.70 -1.82 7.29
CA VAL A 207 0.37 -1.87 7.94
C VAL A 207 -0.34 -3.16 7.58
N ARG A 208 -1.09 -3.72 8.53
CA ARG A 208 -1.81 -4.98 8.33
C ARG A 208 -2.95 -4.79 7.34
N VAL A 209 -3.14 -5.76 6.45
CA VAL A 209 -4.34 -5.86 5.62
C VAL A 209 -5.44 -6.53 6.45
N LEU A 210 -6.58 -5.84 6.57
CA LEU A 210 -7.74 -6.30 7.32
C LEU A 210 -8.71 -7.06 6.41
N ARG A 211 -9.02 -6.49 5.24
CA ARG A 211 -9.97 -7.03 4.25
C ARG A 211 -9.51 -6.72 2.83
N VAL A 212 -10.07 -7.45 1.87
CA VAL A 212 -9.91 -7.18 0.44
C VAL A 212 -11.27 -7.13 -0.23
N PHE A 213 -11.37 -6.35 -1.30
CA PHE A 213 -12.60 -6.12 -2.03
C PHE A 213 -12.43 -6.44 -3.51
N LYS A 214 -13.53 -6.86 -4.12
CA LYS A 214 -13.63 -7.15 -5.55
C LYS A 214 -15.00 -6.73 -6.05
N ARG A 215 -15.05 -6.00 -7.16
CA ARG A 215 -16.30 -5.72 -7.89
C ARG A 215 -16.03 -5.49 -9.37
N LYS A 216 -17.09 -5.27 -10.14
CA LYS A 216 -16.99 -4.77 -11.52
C LYS A 216 -17.14 -3.24 -11.55
N SER A 217 -16.48 -2.62 -12.51
CA SER A 217 -16.68 -1.21 -12.86
C SER A 217 -16.72 -1.11 -14.38
N ASP A 218 -17.68 -0.37 -14.93
CA ASP A 218 -17.85 -0.19 -16.39
C ASP A 218 -16.88 0.88 -16.95
N ARG A 219 -16.35 1.70 -16.06
CA ARG A 219 -15.43 2.80 -16.38
C ARG A 219 -14.26 2.87 -15.41
N LEU A 220 -13.11 3.26 -15.92
CA LEU A 220 -11.92 3.61 -15.15
C LEU A 220 -11.32 4.92 -15.64
N LEU A 221 -10.54 5.56 -14.78
CA LEU A 221 -9.68 6.68 -15.11
C LEU A 221 -8.22 6.23 -15.02
N GLU A 222 -7.45 6.51 -16.07
CA GLU A 222 -6.00 6.47 -16.04
C GLU A 222 -5.45 7.86 -15.75
N ILE A 223 -4.76 8.00 -14.62
CA ILE A 223 -4.08 9.21 -14.22
C ILE A 223 -2.59 9.05 -14.52
N ARG A 224 -2.01 9.99 -15.26
CA ARG A 224 -0.57 10.06 -15.50
C ARG A 224 0.03 11.30 -14.88
N THR A 225 1.22 11.16 -14.29
CA THR A 225 1.92 12.27 -13.64
C THR A 225 3.04 12.84 -14.49
N SER A 226 3.54 14.02 -14.14
CA SER A 226 4.66 14.71 -14.79
C SER A 226 5.99 13.95 -14.67
N MET A 227 6.08 13.03 -13.70
CA MET A 227 7.19 12.09 -13.53
C MET A 227 6.90 10.72 -14.19
N GLY A 228 5.82 10.63 -14.98
CA GLY A 228 5.43 9.45 -15.74
C GLY A 228 4.98 8.27 -14.88
N ARG A 229 4.49 8.56 -13.66
CA ARG A 229 3.74 7.59 -12.87
C ARG A 229 2.37 7.39 -13.51
N ARG A 230 1.82 6.19 -13.39
CA ARG A 230 0.51 5.81 -13.92
C ARG A 230 -0.24 5.04 -12.83
N ILE A 231 -1.50 5.36 -12.66
CA ILE A 231 -2.43 4.61 -11.82
C ILE A 231 -3.79 4.58 -12.52
N LYS A 232 -4.44 3.41 -12.48
CA LYS A 232 -5.79 3.21 -13.01
C LYS A 232 -6.76 2.90 -11.89
N VAL A 233 -7.79 3.72 -11.79
CA VAL A 233 -8.72 3.73 -10.65
C VAL A 233 -10.15 4.00 -11.09
N THR A 234 -11.12 3.66 -10.24
CA THR A 234 -12.51 4.08 -10.46
C THR A 234 -12.64 5.61 -10.38
N PRO A 235 -13.60 6.23 -11.09
CA PRO A 235 -13.80 7.69 -11.06
C PRO A 235 -13.91 8.29 -9.65
N ASP A 236 -14.46 7.52 -8.73
CA ASP A 236 -14.73 7.94 -7.36
C ASP A 236 -13.54 7.74 -6.42
N HIS A 237 -12.46 7.10 -6.91
CA HIS A 237 -11.33 6.68 -6.09
C HIS A 237 -10.61 7.84 -5.41
N PRO A 238 -10.40 7.79 -4.08
CA PRO A 238 -9.72 8.85 -3.35
C PRO A 238 -8.27 8.99 -3.76
N CYS A 239 -7.91 10.20 -4.13
CA CYS A 239 -6.55 10.59 -4.43
C CYS A 239 -6.13 11.68 -3.44
N LEU A 240 -5.01 11.46 -2.76
CA LEU A 240 -4.41 12.46 -1.89
C LEU A 240 -3.82 13.56 -2.76
N VAL A 241 -4.27 14.80 -2.53
CA VAL A 241 -3.75 15.99 -3.20
C VAL A 241 -3.16 16.89 -2.13
N MET A 242 -1.85 17.15 -2.24
CA MET A 242 -1.16 18.06 -1.33
C MET A 242 -1.56 19.51 -1.67
N LYS A 243 -2.04 20.26 -0.68
CA LYS A 243 -2.29 21.72 -0.82
C LYS A 243 -1.04 22.49 -0.41
N GLU A 244 -0.68 22.41 0.86
CA GLU A 244 0.47 23.07 1.45
C GLU A 244 1.41 22.02 2.09
N GLU A 245 2.55 22.44 2.62
CA GLU A 245 3.50 21.51 3.23
C GLU A 245 2.85 20.78 4.42
N GLY A 246 2.72 19.46 4.30
CA GLY A 246 2.14 18.61 5.34
C GLY A 246 0.60 18.55 5.39
N SER A 247 -0.12 19.31 4.54
CA SER A 247 -1.59 19.29 4.50
C SER A 247 -2.13 18.62 3.23
N TRP A 248 -3.10 17.74 3.42
CA TRP A 248 -3.73 16.96 2.37
C TRP A 248 -5.19 17.35 2.20
N VAL A 249 -5.65 17.34 0.96
CA VAL A 249 -7.08 17.21 0.67
C VAL A 249 -7.30 15.95 -0.15
N ILE A 250 -8.43 15.31 0.07
CA ILE A 250 -8.81 14.14 -0.70
C ILE A 250 -9.74 14.61 -1.81
N LYS A 251 -9.42 14.21 -3.04
CA LYS A 251 -10.29 14.38 -4.20
C LYS A 251 -10.58 13.02 -4.80
N SER A 252 -11.80 12.76 -5.21
CA SER A 252 -12.06 11.62 -6.09
C SER A 252 -11.30 11.80 -7.41
N ALA A 253 -10.89 10.69 -8.03
CA ALA A 253 -10.10 10.69 -9.26
C ALA A 253 -10.70 11.56 -10.38
N LYS A 254 -12.04 11.58 -10.53
CA LYS A 254 -12.75 12.41 -11.53
C LYS A 254 -12.70 13.91 -11.29
N HIS A 255 -12.38 14.33 -10.07
CA HIS A 255 -12.24 15.74 -9.69
C HIS A 255 -10.79 16.21 -9.62
N LEU A 256 -9.83 15.31 -9.92
CA LEU A 256 -8.44 15.70 -10.10
C LEU A 256 -8.32 16.65 -11.29
N ARG A 257 -7.41 17.60 -11.15
CA ARG A 257 -7.08 18.58 -12.18
C ARG A 257 -5.61 18.45 -12.56
N LEU A 258 -5.28 18.85 -13.78
CA LEU A 258 -3.88 18.98 -14.20
C LEU A 258 -3.14 19.91 -13.24
N GLY A 259 -1.96 19.51 -12.80
CA GLY A 259 -1.17 20.23 -11.80
C GLY A 259 -1.39 19.81 -10.34
N ASP A 260 -2.46 19.08 -10.02
CA ASP A 260 -2.68 18.54 -8.67
C ASP A 260 -1.48 17.70 -8.22
N ARG A 261 -1.02 17.88 -6.97
CA ARG A 261 0.20 17.24 -6.45
C ARG A 261 -0.13 15.96 -5.71
N LEU A 262 0.26 14.82 -6.30
CA LEU A 262 0.08 13.49 -5.72
C LEU A 262 1.34 13.03 -4.97
N PRO A 263 1.20 12.40 -3.81
CA PRO A 263 2.31 11.84 -3.06
C PRO A 263 2.84 10.53 -3.68
N VAL A 264 4.16 10.39 -3.66
CA VAL A 264 4.87 9.13 -3.90
C VAL A 264 5.78 8.82 -2.72
N ILE A 265 5.85 7.56 -2.33
CA ILE A 265 6.60 7.12 -1.15
C ILE A 265 8.08 7.51 -1.25
N GLY A 266 8.67 7.94 -0.14
CA GLY A 266 10.02 8.50 -0.15
C GLY A 266 11.09 7.46 0.09
N CYS A 267 10.81 6.44 0.88
CA CYS A 267 11.74 5.36 1.15
C CYS A 267 10.99 4.09 1.57
N LEU A 268 11.75 3.00 1.67
CA LEU A 268 11.33 1.71 2.16
C LEU A 268 11.73 1.56 3.63
N PRO A 269 10.82 1.09 4.51
CA PRO A 269 11.13 0.81 5.91
C PRO A 269 12.30 -0.18 6.01
N VAL A 270 13.18 0.02 6.99
CA VAL A 270 14.26 -0.92 7.30
C VAL A 270 13.74 -1.96 8.29
N ASP A 271 14.03 -3.22 8.03
CA ASP A 271 13.76 -4.28 8.99
C ASP A 271 14.98 -4.50 9.89
N PRO A 272 14.89 -4.23 11.21
CA PRO A 272 15.99 -4.46 12.13
C PRO A 272 16.39 -5.94 12.23
N ASN A 273 15.49 -6.85 11.87
CA ASN A 273 15.69 -8.30 11.90
C ASN A 273 16.13 -8.88 10.55
N ALA A 274 16.47 -8.04 9.56
CA ALA A 274 16.99 -8.53 8.29
C ALA A 274 18.28 -9.35 8.50
N PRO A 275 18.38 -10.56 7.92
CA PRO A 275 19.51 -11.45 8.18
C PRO A 275 20.82 -10.82 7.71
N LYS A 276 21.86 -10.81 8.54
CA LYS A 276 23.16 -10.19 8.21
C LYS A 276 24.06 -11.07 7.34
N SER A 277 23.69 -12.34 7.17
CA SER A 277 24.44 -13.32 6.39
C SER A 277 23.53 -14.44 5.89
N LEU A 278 23.97 -15.13 4.84
CA LEU A 278 23.32 -16.31 4.28
C LEU A 278 24.09 -17.56 4.72
N ASP A 279 23.44 -18.43 5.48
CA ASP A 279 23.98 -19.74 5.85
C ASP A 279 23.67 -20.78 4.77
N LEU A 280 24.65 -21.06 3.93
CA LEU A 280 24.50 -21.96 2.79
C LEU A 280 24.38 -23.43 3.23
N ILE A 281 24.89 -23.80 4.40
CA ILE A 281 24.70 -25.14 4.96
C ILE A 281 23.22 -25.34 5.28
N ALA A 282 22.61 -24.39 5.98
CA ALA A 282 21.20 -24.43 6.31
C ALA A 282 20.32 -24.45 5.05
N LEU A 283 20.69 -23.66 4.04
CA LEU A 283 19.94 -23.54 2.79
C LEU A 283 20.04 -24.79 1.89
N PHE A 284 21.20 -25.47 1.85
CA PHE A 284 21.45 -26.53 0.87
C PHE A 284 21.46 -27.95 1.42
N ARG A 285 21.43 -28.15 2.75
CA ARG A 285 21.55 -29.48 3.38
C ARG A 285 20.54 -30.52 2.91
N ALA A 286 19.36 -30.10 2.45
CA ALA A 286 18.30 -30.99 1.97
C ALA A 286 18.26 -31.12 0.44
N MET A 287 19.17 -30.46 -0.29
CA MET A 287 19.11 -30.40 -1.76
C MET A 287 19.98 -31.46 -2.45
N ARG A 288 21.12 -31.84 -1.84
CA ARG A 288 22.10 -32.76 -2.43
C ARG A 288 22.91 -33.50 -1.37
N ASP A 289 23.13 -34.79 -1.60
CA ASP A 289 23.94 -35.65 -0.73
C ASP A 289 25.44 -35.62 -1.05
N ASP A 290 25.82 -35.03 -2.18
CA ASP A 290 27.20 -34.94 -2.65
C ASP A 290 27.88 -33.60 -2.30
N ILE A 291 27.33 -32.85 -1.35
CA ILE A 291 27.93 -31.66 -0.75
C ILE A 291 28.97 -32.07 0.29
N PHE A 292 30.13 -31.44 0.23
CA PHE A 292 31.21 -31.59 1.20
C PHE A 292 31.55 -30.23 1.82
N VAL A 293 32.03 -30.30 3.07
CA VAL A 293 32.46 -29.16 3.87
C VAL A 293 33.96 -29.28 4.11
N GLN A 294 34.69 -28.24 3.71
CA GLN A 294 36.07 -28.03 4.05
C GLN A 294 36.14 -27.17 5.31
N THR A 295 36.73 -27.71 6.38
CA THR A 295 36.97 -27.01 7.64
C THR A 295 38.20 -27.57 8.36
N SER A 296 38.82 -26.78 9.23
CA SER A 296 39.92 -27.24 10.08
C SER A 296 39.40 -27.58 11.47
N ILE A 297 39.72 -28.77 11.96
CA ILE A 297 39.40 -29.17 13.33
C ILE A 297 40.50 -28.61 14.24
N PRO A 298 40.15 -27.82 15.28
CA PRO A 298 41.14 -27.29 16.23
C PRO A 298 41.97 -28.43 16.85
N PRO A 299 43.29 -28.27 17.06
CA PRO A 299 44.16 -29.32 17.58
C PRO A 299 43.63 -29.99 18.85
N GLN A 300 43.10 -29.18 19.77
CA GLN A 300 42.50 -29.62 21.04
C GLN A 300 41.27 -30.53 20.86
N LYS A 301 40.56 -30.45 19.73
CA LYS A 301 39.32 -31.20 19.44
C LYS A 301 39.58 -32.44 18.56
N ILE A 302 40.81 -32.68 18.08
CA ILE A 302 41.14 -33.78 17.16
C ILE A 302 40.88 -35.15 17.77
N ALA A 303 41.20 -35.36 19.06
CA ALA A 303 40.98 -36.63 19.73
C ALA A 303 39.50 -37.02 19.76
N ARG A 304 38.63 -36.07 20.16
CA ARG A 304 37.17 -36.25 20.15
C ARG A 304 36.63 -36.45 18.72
N ALA A 305 37.13 -35.69 17.75
CA ALA A 305 36.76 -35.88 16.34
C ALA A 305 37.08 -37.30 15.82
N ARG A 306 38.24 -37.87 16.19
CA ARG A 306 38.61 -39.25 15.85
C ARG A 306 37.61 -40.25 16.44
N GLN A 307 37.18 -40.05 17.68
CA GLN A 307 36.19 -40.91 18.34
C GLN A 307 34.85 -40.88 17.59
N ILE A 308 34.34 -39.69 17.28
CA ILE A 308 33.09 -39.50 16.53
C ILE A 308 33.19 -40.16 15.14
N LEU A 309 34.28 -39.90 14.41
CA LEU A 309 34.49 -40.48 13.09
C LEU A 309 34.59 -42.01 13.10
N ARG A 310 35.13 -42.63 14.17
CA ARG A 310 35.17 -44.10 14.29
C ARG A 310 33.76 -44.69 14.35
N ALA A 311 32.82 -44.03 15.02
CA ALA A 311 31.44 -44.46 15.09
C ALA A 311 30.68 -44.25 13.78
N LEU A 312 30.97 -43.16 13.04
CA LEU A 312 30.21 -42.77 11.85
C LEU A 312 30.73 -43.36 10.54
N VAL A 313 32.04 -43.58 10.43
CA VAL A 313 32.72 -43.93 9.17
C VAL A 313 33.50 -45.22 9.37
N PRO A 314 33.04 -46.36 8.80
CA PRO A 314 33.70 -47.65 8.99
C PRO A 314 35.14 -47.70 8.47
N SER A 315 35.39 -47.10 7.29
CA SER A 315 36.69 -47.15 6.63
C SER A 315 37.74 -46.26 7.33
N ALA A 316 38.79 -46.89 7.86
CA ALA A 316 39.93 -46.21 8.47
C ALA A 316 40.63 -45.24 7.52
N GLN A 317 40.79 -45.63 6.25
CA GLN A 317 41.40 -44.80 5.21
C GLN A 317 40.60 -43.52 4.95
N LYS A 318 39.26 -43.61 4.91
CA LYS A 318 38.38 -42.43 4.77
C LYS A 318 38.51 -41.51 5.98
N ARG A 319 38.48 -42.06 7.20
CA ARG A 319 38.66 -41.28 8.44
C ARG A 319 39.97 -40.50 8.44
N PHE A 320 41.07 -41.16 8.08
CA PHE A 320 42.39 -40.53 7.97
C PHE A 320 42.39 -39.43 6.91
N SER A 321 41.82 -39.70 5.72
CA SER A 321 41.70 -38.72 4.65
C SER A 321 40.91 -37.48 5.05
N TYR A 322 39.77 -37.65 5.74
CA TYR A 322 38.93 -36.55 6.21
C TYR A 322 39.67 -35.64 7.19
N LEU A 323 40.35 -36.22 8.19
CA LEU A 323 41.13 -35.45 9.15
C LEU A 323 42.36 -34.79 8.52
N LYS A 324 43.06 -35.47 7.61
CA LYS A 324 44.25 -34.94 6.93
C LYS A 324 43.91 -33.78 6.00
N ARG A 325 42.80 -33.88 5.25
CA ARG A 325 42.39 -32.87 4.26
C ARG A 325 41.44 -31.81 4.83
N GLY A 326 40.85 -32.06 6.01
CA GLY A 326 39.79 -31.22 6.58
C GLY A 326 38.51 -31.24 5.74
N HIS A 327 38.24 -32.34 5.03
CA HIS A 327 37.22 -32.45 4.00
C HIS A 327 36.21 -33.51 4.40
N PHE A 328 34.98 -33.11 4.72
CA PHE A 328 33.96 -33.98 5.28
C PHE A 328 32.70 -33.98 4.39
N PRO A 329 32.04 -35.13 4.16
CA PRO A 329 30.67 -35.13 3.65
C PRO A 329 29.79 -34.26 4.56
N LEU A 330 28.82 -33.53 4.00
CA LEU A 330 27.98 -32.62 4.78
C LEU A 330 27.29 -33.30 5.96
N SER A 331 26.78 -34.52 5.77
CA SER A 331 26.15 -35.32 6.84
C SER A 331 27.10 -35.60 8.01
N VAL A 332 28.38 -35.89 7.73
CA VAL A 332 29.41 -36.11 8.75
C VAL A 332 29.79 -34.79 9.42
N TYR A 333 29.95 -33.71 8.64
CA TYR A 333 30.27 -32.39 9.19
C TYR A 333 29.19 -31.90 10.17
N LEU A 334 27.90 -32.05 9.86
CA LEU A 334 26.82 -31.58 10.74
C LEU A 334 26.87 -32.22 12.13
N LEU A 335 27.28 -33.49 12.21
CA LEU A 335 27.47 -34.19 13.49
C LEU A 335 28.72 -33.70 14.21
N LEU A 336 29.83 -33.53 13.50
CA LEU A 336 31.05 -32.95 14.07
C LEU A 336 30.84 -31.52 14.57
N GLU A 337 30.11 -30.71 13.81
CA GLU A 337 29.74 -29.34 14.18
C GLU A 337 28.94 -29.32 15.48
N LYS A 338 27.91 -30.17 15.59
CA LYS A 338 27.08 -30.28 16.79
C LYS A 338 27.89 -30.67 18.02
N GLU A 339 28.74 -31.69 17.89
CA GLU A 339 29.50 -32.25 19.02
C GLU A 339 30.73 -31.42 19.40
N LEU A 340 31.33 -30.73 18.44
CA LEU A 340 32.59 -30.00 18.62
C LEU A 340 32.42 -28.48 18.60
N ALA A 341 31.20 -27.96 18.41
CA ALA A 341 30.92 -26.54 18.22
C ALA A 341 31.88 -25.91 17.18
N LEU A 342 31.89 -26.46 15.97
CA LEU A 342 32.76 -25.96 14.90
C LEU A 342 32.20 -24.66 14.29
N PRO A 343 33.04 -23.65 14.02
CA PRO A 343 32.61 -22.39 13.42
C PRO A 343 32.24 -22.54 11.93
N ARG A 344 31.00 -22.15 11.56
CA ARG A 344 30.52 -22.17 10.15
C ARG A 344 31.17 -21.11 9.28
N ASP A 345 31.55 -19.96 9.82
CA ASP A 345 32.17 -18.84 9.10
C ASP A 345 33.54 -19.20 8.50
N LYS A 346 34.22 -20.19 9.08
CA LYS A 346 35.51 -20.72 8.57
C LYS A 346 35.34 -21.89 7.60
N ALA A 347 34.12 -22.39 7.43
CA ALA A 347 33.83 -23.53 6.58
C ALA A 347 33.63 -23.11 5.12
N ARG A 348 33.96 -24.00 4.19
CA ARG A 348 33.72 -23.83 2.75
C ARG A 348 32.99 -25.03 2.19
N LEU A 349 32.09 -24.80 1.24
CA LEU A 349 31.30 -25.85 0.59
C LEU A 349 31.84 -26.15 -0.81
N TYR A 350 31.86 -27.43 -1.17
CA TYR A 350 32.20 -27.90 -2.51
C TYR A 350 31.41 -29.16 -2.86
N LEU A 351 31.34 -29.53 -4.15
CA LEU A 351 30.68 -30.75 -4.61
C LEU A 351 31.69 -31.88 -4.82
N ARG A 352 31.28 -33.13 -4.56
CA ARG A 352 32.10 -34.34 -4.75
C ARG A 352 32.66 -34.51 -6.17
N SER A 353 31.80 -34.28 -7.18
CA SER A 353 32.08 -34.59 -8.60
C SER A 353 32.47 -33.36 -9.44
N GLY A 354 32.48 -32.16 -8.85
CA GLY A 354 32.53 -30.90 -9.61
C GLY A 354 33.75 -30.07 -9.28
N LYS A 355 34.66 -29.97 -10.26
CA LYS A 355 35.87 -29.15 -10.25
C LYS A 355 35.63 -27.74 -9.68
N ALA A 356 36.56 -27.36 -8.81
CA ALA A 356 37.15 -26.03 -8.71
C ALA A 356 36.54 -24.90 -7.87
N ASN A 357 35.22 -24.78 -7.75
CA ASN A 357 34.61 -23.61 -7.13
C ASN A 357 33.97 -23.92 -5.78
N CYS A 358 34.79 -23.83 -4.73
CA CYS A 358 34.28 -23.81 -3.36
C CYS A 358 33.74 -22.43 -3.00
N VAL A 359 32.66 -22.38 -2.22
CA VAL A 359 32.08 -21.13 -1.71
C VAL A 359 32.18 -21.09 -0.18
N PRO A 360 32.19 -19.91 0.47
CA PRO A 360 32.08 -19.84 1.91
C PRO A 360 30.75 -20.45 2.37
N ALA A 361 30.75 -21.19 3.48
CA ALA A 361 29.52 -21.74 4.04
C ALA A 361 28.58 -20.65 4.57
N VAL A 362 29.14 -19.51 4.97
CA VAL A 362 28.41 -18.30 5.37
C VAL A 362 28.83 -17.15 4.47
N ILE A 363 27.88 -16.55 3.75
CA ILE A 363 28.14 -15.36 2.94
C ILE A 363 27.59 -14.13 3.68
N PRO A 364 28.43 -13.13 4.02
CA PRO A 364 27.93 -11.90 4.62
C PRO A 364 27.06 -11.13 3.63
N ILE A 365 25.97 -10.53 4.12
CA ILE A 365 25.15 -9.60 3.33
C ILE A 365 25.72 -8.19 3.55
N ASP A 366 26.81 -7.93 2.83
CA ASP A 366 27.54 -6.67 2.86
C ASP A 366 27.40 -5.90 1.53
N GLU A 367 28.15 -4.80 1.43
CA GLU A 367 28.13 -3.94 0.24
C GLU A 367 28.63 -4.64 -1.03
N GLU A 368 29.54 -5.60 -0.90
CA GLU A 368 30.10 -6.34 -2.03
C GLU A 368 29.10 -7.38 -2.53
N PHE A 369 28.44 -8.08 -1.60
CA PHE A 369 27.36 -9.00 -1.93
C PHE A 369 26.19 -8.27 -2.60
N ALA A 370 25.76 -7.13 -2.03
CA ALA A 370 24.69 -6.33 -2.63
C ALA A 370 25.07 -5.83 -4.04
N ARG A 371 26.32 -5.40 -4.24
CA ARG A 371 26.81 -4.98 -5.56
C ARG A 371 26.93 -6.14 -6.56
N LEU A 372 27.33 -7.34 -6.10
CA LEU A 372 27.32 -8.56 -6.90
C LEU A 372 25.91 -8.91 -7.38
N VAL A 373 24.90 -8.78 -6.51
CA VAL A 373 23.49 -8.93 -6.92
C VAL A 373 23.12 -7.89 -7.97
N GLY A 374 23.53 -6.63 -7.81
CA GLY A 374 23.35 -5.59 -8.83
C GLY A 374 23.94 -5.97 -10.19
N TYR A 375 25.18 -6.49 -10.22
CA TYR A 375 25.81 -6.99 -11.45
C TYR A 375 25.07 -8.18 -12.06
N TYR A 376 24.56 -9.09 -11.22
CA TYR A 376 23.72 -10.19 -11.71
C TYR A 376 22.44 -9.68 -12.37
N LEU A 377 21.79 -8.68 -11.77
CA LEU A 377 20.52 -8.15 -12.26
C LEU A 377 20.65 -7.36 -13.56
N SER A 378 21.83 -6.80 -13.87
CA SER A 378 22.09 -6.14 -15.15
C SER A 378 22.56 -7.13 -16.22
N GLY A 379 23.88 -7.28 -16.38
CA GLY A 379 24.51 -8.10 -17.41
C GLY A 379 24.71 -9.59 -17.07
N GLY A 380 24.25 -10.04 -15.89
CA GLY A 380 24.35 -11.42 -15.45
C GLY A 380 23.33 -12.36 -16.09
N CYS A 381 23.79 -13.57 -16.45
CA CYS A 381 22.98 -14.67 -16.93
C CYS A 381 23.39 -15.96 -16.22
N CYS A 382 22.41 -16.75 -15.80
CA CYS A 382 22.61 -18.07 -15.19
C CYS A 382 21.85 -19.11 -16.02
N SER A 383 22.56 -20.13 -16.49
CA SER A 383 21.97 -21.24 -17.24
C SER A 383 22.48 -22.59 -16.74
N ARG A 384 21.63 -23.61 -16.80
CA ARG A 384 22.00 -24.96 -16.41
C ARG A 384 22.99 -25.53 -17.44
N HIS A 385 24.08 -26.13 -16.96
CA HIS A 385 25.11 -26.74 -17.80
C HIS A 385 25.54 -28.08 -17.17
N GLY A 386 24.96 -29.18 -17.66
CA GLY A 386 25.11 -30.49 -17.05
C GLY A 386 24.55 -30.54 -15.62
N THR A 387 25.38 -30.93 -14.66
CA THR A 387 25.06 -31.04 -13.23
C THR A 387 25.35 -29.77 -12.42
N THR A 388 25.77 -28.69 -13.09
CA THR A 388 26.12 -27.40 -12.50
C THR A 388 25.44 -26.24 -13.25
N TYR A 389 25.71 -25.01 -12.83
CA TYR A 389 25.27 -23.81 -13.52
C TYR A 389 26.46 -23.05 -14.09
N ARG A 390 26.28 -22.53 -15.30
CA ARG A 390 27.18 -21.57 -15.92
C ARG A 390 26.65 -20.17 -15.66
N LEU A 391 27.48 -19.33 -15.04
CA LEU A 391 27.19 -17.92 -14.81
C LEU A 391 28.08 -17.08 -15.71
N ILE A 392 27.47 -16.11 -16.41
CA ILE A 392 28.14 -15.23 -17.36
C ILE A 392 27.72 -13.80 -17.05
N TRP A 393 28.69 -12.91 -16.90
CA TRP A 393 28.47 -11.46 -16.93
C TRP A 393 29.11 -10.89 -18.19
N VAL A 394 28.36 -10.06 -18.91
CA VAL A 394 28.82 -9.40 -20.14
C VAL A 394 28.93 -7.91 -19.88
N PHE A 395 30.08 -7.33 -20.23
CA PHE A 395 30.38 -5.91 -20.13
C PHE A 395 30.92 -5.39 -21.47
N ASN A 396 30.80 -4.09 -21.71
CA ASN A 396 31.46 -3.46 -22.86
C ASN A 396 32.99 -3.44 -22.64
N LYS A 397 33.76 -3.44 -23.75
CA LYS A 397 35.24 -3.44 -23.67
C LYS A 397 35.82 -2.28 -22.83
N GLY A 398 35.16 -1.12 -22.80
CA GLY A 398 35.57 0.05 -22.00
C GLY A 398 35.29 -0.05 -20.50
N GLU A 399 34.55 -1.07 -20.04
CA GLU A 399 34.05 -1.16 -18.66
C GLU A 399 34.98 -1.98 -17.73
N GLN A 400 36.29 -1.96 -17.99
CA GLN A 400 37.28 -2.77 -17.26
C GLN A 400 37.34 -2.46 -15.75
N GLU A 401 36.93 -1.27 -15.31
CA GLU A 401 36.78 -0.96 -13.89
C GLU A 401 35.71 -1.85 -13.22
N TYR A 402 34.58 -2.07 -13.88
CA TYR A 402 33.48 -2.89 -13.34
C TYR A 402 33.82 -4.38 -13.39
N VAL A 403 34.48 -4.83 -14.47
CA VAL A 403 35.01 -6.20 -14.58
C VAL A 403 35.97 -6.49 -13.44
N ARG A 404 36.90 -5.57 -13.14
CA ARG A 404 37.86 -5.71 -12.03
C ARG A 404 37.16 -5.79 -10.67
N ASP A 405 36.17 -4.93 -10.42
CA ASP A 405 35.37 -4.97 -9.18
C ASP A 405 34.64 -6.30 -9.01
N LEU A 406 33.91 -6.76 -10.04
CA LEU A 406 33.26 -8.07 -10.04
C LEU A 406 34.27 -9.20 -9.75
N CYS A 407 35.40 -9.19 -10.44
CA CYS A 407 36.47 -10.18 -10.26
C CYS A 407 37.03 -10.16 -8.83
N ASN A 408 37.20 -8.98 -8.21
CA ASN A 408 37.64 -8.86 -6.82
C ASN A 408 36.63 -9.49 -5.86
N ILE A 409 35.33 -9.23 -6.05
CA ILE A 409 34.26 -9.81 -5.23
C ILE A 409 34.26 -11.35 -5.37
N LEU A 410 34.34 -11.86 -6.60
CA LEU A 410 34.40 -13.31 -6.86
C LEU A 410 35.65 -13.96 -6.24
N ARG A 411 36.82 -13.30 -6.30
CA ARG A 411 38.05 -13.80 -5.65
C ARG A 411 37.93 -13.85 -4.13
N ARG A 412 37.28 -12.87 -3.50
CA ARG A 412 37.04 -12.86 -2.04
C ARG A 412 36.10 -13.99 -1.61
N LEU A 413 35.10 -14.30 -2.43
CA LEU A 413 34.29 -15.52 -2.26
C LEU A 413 35.09 -16.81 -2.56
N GLY A 414 36.31 -16.71 -3.10
CA GLY A 414 37.17 -17.83 -3.48
C GLY A 414 36.64 -18.62 -4.68
N ILE A 415 35.91 -17.93 -5.56
CA ILE A 415 35.38 -18.50 -6.80
C ILE A 415 36.38 -18.28 -7.92
N ARG A 416 36.69 -19.34 -8.66
CA ARG A 416 37.45 -19.29 -9.90
C ARG A 416 36.54 -18.96 -11.08
N PHE A 417 37.04 -18.09 -11.94
CA PHE A 417 36.36 -17.62 -13.14
C PHE A 417 37.37 -17.46 -14.27
N LYS A 418 36.87 -17.36 -15.49
CA LYS A 418 37.63 -17.02 -16.69
C LYS A 418 37.13 -15.68 -17.21
N VAL A 419 38.06 -14.80 -17.58
CA VAL A 419 37.74 -13.56 -18.29
C VAL A 419 38.09 -13.78 -19.77
N ASN A 420 37.09 -13.62 -20.65
CA ASN A 420 37.29 -13.67 -22.09
C ASN A 420 37.10 -12.27 -22.66
N HIS A 421 38.02 -11.85 -23.53
CA HIS A 421 37.93 -10.58 -24.23
C HIS A 421 37.61 -10.84 -25.70
N ASP A 422 36.48 -10.29 -26.15
CA ASP A 422 36.08 -10.26 -27.56
C ASP A 422 36.32 -8.84 -28.12
N ASN A 423 36.09 -8.64 -29.42
CA ASN A 423 36.33 -7.34 -30.08
C ASN A 423 35.58 -6.17 -29.42
N ALA A 424 34.34 -6.39 -28.99
CA ALA A 424 33.46 -5.36 -28.42
C ALA A 424 33.12 -5.56 -26.92
N THR A 425 33.28 -6.77 -26.39
CA THR A 425 32.78 -7.12 -25.04
C THR A 425 33.84 -7.84 -24.22
N THR A 426 33.71 -7.75 -22.89
CA THR A 426 34.46 -8.57 -21.93
C THR A 426 33.47 -9.43 -21.15
N LYS A 427 33.71 -10.74 -21.13
CA LYS A 427 32.83 -11.73 -20.50
C LYS A 427 33.52 -12.36 -19.31
N VAL A 428 32.91 -12.31 -18.14
CA VAL A 428 33.34 -13.05 -16.95
C VAL A 428 32.50 -14.32 -16.86
N VAL A 429 33.12 -15.47 -16.99
CA VAL A 429 32.45 -16.78 -17.06
C VAL A 429 32.92 -17.67 -15.92
N LEU A 430 31.99 -18.27 -15.20
CA LEU A 430 32.29 -19.27 -14.18
C LEU A 430 31.28 -20.41 -14.19
N SER A 431 31.63 -21.52 -13.56
CA SER A 431 30.73 -22.64 -13.33
C SER A 431 30.63 -22.91 -11.83
N SER A 432 29.44 -22.76 -11.25
CA SER A 432 29.23 -22.94 -9.82
C SER A 432 27.80 -23.34 -9.55
N TRP A 433 27.60 -24.54 -9.00
CA TRP A 433 26.28 -25.00 -8.61
C TRP A 433 25.71 -24.15 -7.47
N PHE A 434 26.53 -23.87 -6.45
CA PHE A 434 26.12 -23.07 -5.30
C PHE A 434 25.66 -21.67 -5.68
N LEU A 435 26.43 -20.94 -6.49
CA LEU A 435 26.00 -19.61 -6.93
C LEU A 435 24.80 -19.65 -7.86
N GLY A 436 24.72 -20.62 -8.77
CA GLY A 436 23.58 -20.76 -9.66
C GLY A 436 22.28 -20.95 -8.89
N ILE A 437 22.25 -21.89 -7.96
CA ILE A 437 21.10 -22.11 -7.08
C ILE A 437 20.86 -20.91 -6.15
N LEU A 438 21.92 -20.29 -5.63
CA LEU A 438 21.78 -19.11 -4.78
C LEU A 438 21.03 -17.99 -5.50
N PHE A 439 21.44 -17.63 -6.72
CA PHE A 439 20.75 -16.59 -7.50
C PHE A 439 19.37 -17.03 -7.98
N LYS A 440 19.24 -18.27 -8.45
CA LYS A 440 18.01 -18.77 -9.08
C LYS A 440 16.91 -19.10 -8.08
N GLU A 441 17.21 -19.95 -7.09
CA GLU A 441 16.21 -20.58 -6.23
C GLU A 441 16.11 -19.91 -4.86
N VAL A 442 17.25 -19.53 -4.27
CA VAL A 442 17.28 -18.95 -2.92
C VAL A 442 16.92 -17.47 -2.96
N LEU A 443 17.67 -16.67 -3.72
CA LEU A 443 17.48 -15.23 -3.84
C LEU A 443 16.37 -14.87 -4.82
N LYS A 444 16.01 -15.79 -5.73
CA LYS A 444 14.96 -15.60 -6.75
C LYS A 444 15.19 -14.34 -7.58
N CYS A 445 16.45 -14.13 -7.98
CA CYS A 445 16.86 -12.96 -8.76
C CYS A 445 16.39 -13.00 -10.22
N GLY A 446 15.79 -14.10 -10.68
CA GLY A 446 15.36 -14.32 -12.06
C GLY A 446 16.47 -14.87 -12.96
N GLU A 447 16.06 -15.47 -14.08
CA GLU A 447 16.96 -16.05 -15.11
C GLU A 447 16.85 -15.31 -16.45
N LYS A 448 15.64 -14.86 -16.81
CA LYS A 448 15.33 -14.14 -18.03
C LYS A 448 15.19 -12.65 -17.74
N ALA A 449 15.37 -11.82 -18.76
CA ALA A 449 15.24 -10.36 -18.61
C ALA A 449 13.87 -9.95 -18.04
N GLU A 450 12.77 -10.63 -18.44
CA GLU A 450 11.43 -10.30 -17.96
C GLU A 450 11.15 -10.70 -16.50
N ASN A 451 11.94 -11.59 -15.90
CA ASN A 451 11.69 -12.10 -14.55
C ASN A 451 12.77 -11.71 -13.52
N LYS A 452 13.71 -10.85 -13.90
CA LYS A 452 14.71 -10.34 -12.95
C LYS A 452 14.04 -9.58 -11.81
N SER A 453 14.55 -9.72 -10.59
CA SER A 453 14.08 -8.94 -9.45
C SER A 453 15.13 -8.83 -8.36
N VAL A 454 15.17 -7.70 -7.66
CA VAL A 454 15.97 -7.52 -6.44
C VAL A 454 15.47 -8.51 -5.39
N PRO A 455 16.38 -9.29 -4.77
CA PRO A 455 15.99 -10.29 -3.80
C PRO A 455 15.41 -9.63 -2.55
N GLU A 456 14.38 -10.28 -2.01
CA GLU A 456 13.63 -9.84 -0.85
C GLU A 456 14.55 -9.45 0.32
N VAL A 457 15.57 -10.25 0.60
CA VAL A 457 16.51 -10.00 1.68
C VAL A 457 17.17 -8.62 1.59
N LEU A 458 17.55 -8.17 0.39
CA LEU A 458 18.16 -6.85 0.19
C LEU A 458 17.13 -5.72 0.23
N MET A 459 15.86 -6.00 -0.10
CA MET A 459 14.77 -5.02 0.01
C MET A 459 14.48 -4.65 1.47
N ARG A 460 14.85 -5.48 2.45
CA ARG A 460 14.67 -5.21 3.90
C ARG A 460 15.80 -4.42 4.55
N HIS A 461 16.97 -4.42 3.93
CA HIS A 461 18.20 -3.89 4.52
C HIS A 461 18.30 -2.36 4.46
N SER A 462 19.35 -1.79 5.04
CA SER A 462 19.55 -0.35 5.07
C SER A 462 19.71 0.27 3.67
N PRO A 463 19.40 1.59 3.52
CA PRO A 463 19.65 2.33 2.28
C PRO A 463 21.08 2.20 1.75
N LYS A 464 22.06 1.99 2.64
CA LYS A 464 23.47 1.76 2.27
C LYS A 464 23.65 0.51 1.41
N LEU A 465 23.06 -0.62 1.81
CA LEU A 465 23.16 -1.88 1.07
C LEU A 465 22.30 -1.85 -0.20
N ARG A 466 21.09 -1.30 -0.10
CA ARG A 466 20.18 -1.07 -1.23
C ARG A 466 20.84 -0.22 -2.34
N ARG A 467 21.57 0.82 -1.96
CA ARG A 467 22.36 1.65 -2.89
C ARG A 467 23.42 0.84 -3.65
N GLN A 468 24.04 -0.15 -3.03
CA GLN A 468 25.05 -0.99 -3.71
C GLN A 468 24.44 -1.88 -4.79
N VAL A 469 23.19 -2.34 -4.60
CA VAL A 469 22.43 -3.02 -5.66
C VAL A 469 22.26 -2.09 -6.86
N LEU A 470 21.83 -0.84 -6.62
CA LEU A 470 21.70 0.16 -7.68
C LEU A 470 23.02 0.45 -8.39
N ILE A 471 24.13 0.56 -7.65
CA ILE A 471 25.46 0.77 -8.24
C ILE A 471 25.80 -0.37 -9.21
N GLY A 472 25.68 -1.64 -8.78
CA GLY A 472 25.96 -2.78 -9.67
C GLY A 472 25.02 -2.84 -10.88
N LEU A 473 23.75 -2.48 -10.68
CA LEU A 473 22.74 -2.46 -11.73
C LEU A 473 23.03 -1.39 -12.79
N PHE A 474 23.22 -0.13 -12.37
CA PHE A 474 23.51 1.00 -13.26
C PHE A 474 24.91 0.92 -13.89
N ARG A 475 25.87 0.24 -13.27
CA ARG A 475 27.16 -0.02 -13.92
C ARG A 475 27.06 -1.00 -15.08
N GLY A 476 26.12 -1.95 -15.04
CA GLY A 476 25.92 -2.92 -16.12
C GLY A 476 24.98 -2.42 -17.21
N ASP A 477 23.81 -1.90 -16.83
CA ASP A 477 22.74 -1.56 -17.78
C ASP A 477 22.39 -0.06 -17.81
N GLY A 478 23.07 0.75 -17.00
CA GLY A 478 22.85 2.20 -16.97
C GLY A 478 23.55 2.87 -18.14
N SER A 479 22.86 3.81 -18.77
CA SER A 479 23.40 4.64 -19.84
C SER A 479 23.49 6.10 -19.40
N VAL A 480 24.58 6.75 -19.77
CA VAL A 480 24.84 8.17 -19.51
C VAL A 480 24.92 8.91 -20.85
N THR A 481 23.97 9.82 -21.07
CA THR A 481 23.95 10.72 -22.22
C THR A 481 24.35 12.12 -21.79
N THR A 482 25.33 12.70 -22.45
CA THR A 482 25.80 14.08 -22.27
C THR A 482 25.39 14.90 -23.49
N TYR A 483 24.87 16.11 -23.27
CA TYR A 483 24.37 16.99 -24.33
C TYR A 483 25.27 18.22 -24.50
N THR A 484 25.45 18.63 -25.75
CA THR A 484 26.26 19.80 -26.13
C THR A 484 25.46 21.09 -26.28
N HIS A 485 24.12 21.00 -26.37
CA HIS A 485 23.26 22.17 -26.56
C HIS A 485 22.93 22.90 -25.26
N GLN A 486 23.02 24.24 -25.29
CA GLN A 486 22.74 25.10 -24.13
C GLN A 486 21.29 25.01 -23.60
N LYS A 487 20.33 24.52 -24.41
CA LYS A 487 18.91 24.36 -24.03
C LYS A 487 18.60 22.91 -23.61
N GLY A 488 18.65 22.61 -22.31
CA GLY A 488 18.22 21.30 -21.80
C GLY A 488 18.85 20.87 -20.48
N SER A 489 18.68 19.59 -20.13
CA SER A 489 19.48 18.94 -19.09
C SER A 489 20.84 18.57 -19.69
N PRO A 490 21.97 18.97 -19.10
CA PRO A 490 23.30 18.70 -19.67
C PRO A 490 23.64 17.21 -19.66
N VAL A 491 23.11 16.48 -18.67
CA VAL A 491 23.35 15.05 -18.48
C VAL A 491 22.03 14.35 -18.21
N LYS A 492 21.88 13.15 -18.77
CA LYS A 492 20.81 12.20 -18.47
C LYS A 492 21.41 10.84 -18.13
N ILE A 493 21.00 10.28 -16.99
CA ILE A 493 21.27 8.89 -16.64
C ILE A 493 19.98 8.10 -16.84
N SER A 494 20.03 6.96 -17.52
CA SER A 494 18.87 6.12 -17.77
C SER A 494 19.15 4.65 -17.48
N PHE A 495 18.14 3.94 -17.01
CA PHE A 495 18.14 2.48 -16.87
C PHE A 495 16.86 1.93 -17.53
N ALA A 496 16.97 0.74 -18.12
CA ALA A 496 15.88 0.08 -18.82
C ALA A 496 15.78 -1.39 -18.43
N THR A 497 14.56 -1.93 -18.32
CA THR A 497 14.34 -3.35 -18.03
C THR A 497 13.04 -3.86 -18.64
N ALA A 498 13.03 -5.14 -19.05
CA ALA A 498 11.81 -5.83 -19.46
C ALA A 498 10.99 -6.34 -18.24
N SER A 499 11.61 -6.45 -17.06
CA SER A 499 10.93 -6.90 -15.84
C SER A 499 10.16 -5.75 -15.19
N ARG A 500 8.82 -5.86 -15.17
CA ARG A 500 7.97 -4.90 -14.45
C ARG A 500 8.31 -4.87 -12.95
N LYS A 501 8.59 -6.03 -12.35
CA LYS A 501 8.93 -6.14 -10.94
C LYS A 501 10.25 -5.42 -10.62
N LEU A 502 11.29 -5.65 -11.41
CA LEU A 502 12.58 -4.95 -11.22
C LEU A 502 12.42 -3.45 -11.43
N PHE A 503 11.60 -3.03 -12.40
CA PHE A 503 11.31 -1.62 -12.63
C PHE A 503 10.71 -0.93 -11.38
N GLU A 504 9.69 -1.54 -10.76
CA GLU A 504 9.08 -1.01 -9.53
C GLU A 504 10.09 -0.98 -8.36
N GLN A 505 10.92 -2.01 -8.23
CA GLN A 505 11.98 -2.04 -7.20
C GLN A 505 12.99 -0.93 -7.42
N VAL A 506 13.46 -0.73 -8.65
CA VAL A 506 14.44 0.32 -8.96
C VAL A 506 13.87 1.71 -8.66
N ILE A 507 12.59 1.95 -8.92
CA ILE A 507 11.92 3.21 -8.53
C ILE A 507 12.04 3.43 -7.02
N LEU A 508 11.65 2.45 -6.21
CA LEU A 508 11.69 2.56 -4.75
C LEU A 508 13.12 2.69 -4.21
N LEU A 509 14.07 1.92 -4.74
CA LEU A 509 15.47 1.98 -4.31
C LEU A 509 16.11 3.33 -4.68
N LEU A 510 15.71 3.97 -5.78
CA LEU A 510 16.14 5.32 -6.12
C LEU A 510 15.52 6.35 -5.15
N GLN A 511 14.27 6.15 -4.75
CA GLN A 511 13.61 6.99 -3.76
C GLN A 511 14.32 6.92 -2.40
N ASP A 512 14.79 5.75 -1.96
CA ASP A 512 15.60 5.56 -0.74
C ASP A 512 16.83 6.48 -0.63
N ILE A 513 17.39 6.92 -1.76
CA ILE A 513 18.55 7.82 -1.81
C ILE A 513 18.16 9.26 -2.17
N GLY A 514 16.86 9.58 -2.06
CA GLY A 514 16.29 10.87 -2.34
C GLY A 514 16.28 11.21 -3.82
N ILE A 515 16.05 10.24 -4.71
CA ILE A 515 15.88 10.46 -6.16
C ILE A 515 14.50 9.99 -6.58
N THR A 516 13.67 10.90 -7.11
CA THR A 516 12.40 10.52 -7.76
C THR A 516 12.63 10.48 -9.28
N PRO A 517 12.76 9.30 -9.91
CA PRO A 517 13.11 9.22 -11.34
C PRO A 517 11.90 9.50 -12.24
N TYR A 518 12.13 10.02 -13.45
CA TYR A 518 11.11 10.04 -14.51
C TYR A 518 10.91 8.63 -15.05
N CYS A 519 9.68 8.22 -15.31
CA CYS A 519 9.34 6.87 -15.73
C CYS A 519 8.56 6.85 -17.03
N TYR A 520 8.79 5.85 -17.88
CA TYR A 520 7.91 5.57 -19.01
C TYR A 520 8.07 4.13 -19.47
N ARG A 521 7.15 3.69 -20.32
CA ARG A 521 7.18 2.37 -20.95
C ARG A 521 7.17 2.57 -22.46
N LYS A 522 7.97 1.78 -23.17
CA LYS A 522 7.84 1.57 -24.61
C LYS A 522 7.25 0.19 -24.81
N ASP A 523 6.17 0.11 -25.59
CA ASP A 523 5.58 -1.17 -25.91
C ASP A 523 6.49 -1.97 -26.84
N GLY A 524 6.34 -3.29 -26.73
CA GLY A 524 7.02 -4.22 -27.61
C GLY A 524 6.45 -4.16 -29.03
N GLY A 525 7.13 -4.82 -29.96
CA GLY A 525 6.69 -4.91 -31.35
C GLY A 525 7.19 -6.20 -32.00
N GLU A 526 6.64 -6.50 -33.16
CA GLU A 526 7.12 -7.59 -34.00
C GLU A 526 7.92 -7.02 -35.16
N ALA A 527 9.09 -7.62 -35.42
CA ALA A 527 9.95 -7.24 -36.54
C ALA A 527 10.49 -8.51 -37.21
N VAL A 528 10.66 -8.46 -38.52
CA VAL A 528 11.39 -9.50 -39.26
C VAL A 528 12.83 -9.03 -39.42
N ILE A 529 13.77 -9.71 -38.77
CA ILE A 529 15.20 -9.42 -38.88
C ILE A 529 15.85 -10.64 -39.50
N CYS A 530 16.52 -10.46 -40.65
CA CYS A 530 17.17 -11.55 -41.39
C CYS A 530 16.24 -12.75 -41.65
N GLY A 531 14.99 -12.50 -42.04
CA GLY A 531 14.00 -13.54 -42.36
C GLY A 531 13.37 -14.26 -41.15
N ARG A 532 13.77 -13.91 -39.92
CA ARG A 532 13.19 -14.48 -38.68
C ARG A 532 12.25 -13.48 -38.04
N ARG A 533 11.09 -13.96 -37.57
CA ARG A 533 10.18 -13.13 -36.76
C ARG A 533 10.76 -12.98 -35.35
N HIS A 534 10.97 -11.75 -34.95
CA HIS A 534 11.41 -11.36 -33.62
C HIS A 534 10.30 -10.58 -32.92
N ARG A 535 9.90 -11.04 -31.74
CA ARG A 535 9.00 -10.31 -30.86
C ARG A 535 9.81 -9.62 -29.78
N THR A 536 9.74 -8.30 -29.72
CA THR A 536 10.35 -7.48 -28.68
C THR A 536 9.38 -7.36 -27.52
N LEU A 537 9.84 -7.58 -26.30
CA LEU A 537 9.04 -7.38 -25.09
C LEU A 537 8.87 -5.88 -24.78
N PRO A 538 7.80 -5.47 -24.07
CA PRO A 538 7.70 -4.12 -23.54
C PRO A 538 8.88 -3.81 -22.61
N VAL A 539 9.41 -2.59 -22.71
CA VAL A 539 10.57 -2.14 -21.92
C VAL A 539 10.18 -0.94 -21.08
N HIS A 540 10.53 -1.01 -19.80
CA HIS A 540 10.29 0.04 -18.81
C HIS A 540 11.57 0.83 -18.59
N PHE A 541 11.46 2.16 -18.56
CA PHE A 541 12.57 3.08 -18.46
C PHE A 541 12.44 3.97 -17.23
N VAL A 542 13.55 4.15 -16.54
CA VAL A 542 13.76 5.18 -15.52
C VAL A 542 14.84 6.14 -16.00
N GLU A 543 14.59 7.44 -15.84
CA GLU A 543 15.51 8.50 -16.22
C GLU A 543 15.73 9.50 -15.08
N ILE A 544 16.98 9.87 -14.88
CA ILE A 544 17.44 10.85 -13.92
C ILE A 544 18.03 12.02 -14.71
N ARG A 545 17.40 13.18 -14.60
CA ARG A 545 17.75 14.40 -15.37
C ARG A 545 18.03 15.63 -14.50
N ALA A 546 17.61 15.61 -13.24
CA ALA A 546 17.83 16.73 -12.34
C ALA A 546 19.30 16.79 -11.92
N LEU A 547 19.92 17.98 -11.95
CA LEU A 547 21.37 18.11 -11.67
C LEU A 547 21.73 17.54 -10.30
N ARG A 548 20.96 17.87 -9.27
CA ARG A 548 21.19 17.40 -7.90
C ARG A 548 21.22 15.87 -7.81
N ASP A 549 20.38 15.19 -8.59
CA ASP A 549 20.25 13.73 -8.57
C ASP A 549 21.39 13.09 -9.37
N VAL A 550 21.73 13.66 -10.52
CA VAL A 550 22.92 13.25 -11.30
C VAL A 550 24.19 13.42 -10.46
N GLN A 551 24.31 14.51 -9.69
CA GLN A 551 25.44 14.73 -8.78
C GLN A 551 25.55 13.66 -7.69
N LYS A 552 24.43 13.17 -7.15
CA LYS A 552 24.42 12.03 -6.19
C LYS A 552 24.93 10.73 -6.83
N MET A 553 24.75 10.57 -8.14
CA MET A 553 25.09 9.35 -8.88
C MET A 553 26.46 9.40 -9.58
N LYS A 554 27.11 10.57 -9.69
CA LYS A 554 28.34 10.74 -10.50
C LYS A 554 29.46 9.76 -10.15
N GLN A 555 29.64 9.44 -8.86
CA GLN A 555 30.67 8.54 -8.36
C GLN A 555 30.35 7.04 -8.57
N TRP A 556 29.17 6.71 -9.11
CA TRP A 556 28.79 5.32 -9.31
C TRP A 556 29.49 4.74 -10.54
N PHE A 557 29.75 5.56 -11.54
CA PHE A 557 30.30 5.12 -12.82
C PHE A 557 31.83 5.14 -12.85
N SER A 558 32.41 4.62 -13.93
CA SER A 558 33.84 4.59 -14.17
C SER A 558 34.43 6.00 -14.19
N ARG A 559 35.74 6.12 -13.99
CA ARG A 559 36.43 7.43 -14.00
C ARG A 559 36.15 8.21 -15.27
N HIS A 560 36.16 7.53 -16.42
CA HIS A 560 35.89 8.16 -17.71
C HIS A 560 34.44 8.70 -17.82
N ILE A 561 33.43 7.92 -17.41
CA ILE A 561 32.04 8.37 -17.44
C ILE A 561 31.83 9.50 -16.43
N ASN A 562 32.37 9.37 -15.22
CA ASN A 562 32.30 10.41 -14.19
C ASN A 562 32.92 11.73 -14.68
N TRP A 563 34.08 11.67 -15.35
CA TRP A 563 34.70 12.84 -15.96
C TRP A 563 33.78 13.49 -17.01
N ARG A 564 33.16 12.70 -17.91
CA ARG A 564 32.18 13.22 -18.88
C ARG A 564 30.97 13.87 -18.22
N ILE A 565 30.48 13.31 -17.11
CA ILE A 565 29.40 13.90 -16.31
C ILE A 565 29.85 15.24 -15.75
N LEU A 566 31.01 15.28 -15.08
CA LEU A 566 31.55 16.49 -14.45
C LEU A 566 31.85 17.61 -15.46
N GLU A 567 32.47 17.27 -16.58
CA GLU A 567 32.74 18.20 -17.67
C GLU A 567 31.43 18.77 -18.22
N SER A 568 30.44 17.91 -18.48
CA SER A 568 29.14 18.35 -18.97
C SER A 568 28.38 19.19 -17.95
N LEU A 569 28.49 18.91 -16.65
CA LEU A 569 27.92 19.74 -15.58
C LEU A 569 28.62 21.09 -15.45
N GLY A 570 29.95 21.15 -15.61
CA GLY A 570 30.75 22.37 -15.47
C GLY A 570 30.52 23.40 -16.59
N ARG A 571 30.02 22.97 -17.75
CA ARG A 571 29.71 23.87 -18.88
C ARG A 571 28.47 24.74 -18.68
N TYR A 572 27.69 24.55 -17.61
CA TYR A 572 26.38 25.20 -17.44
C TYR A 572 26.24 25.82 -16.05
N THR A 573 25.99 27.13 -16.01
CA THR A 573 25.75 27.89 -14.77
C THR A 573 24.30 27.82 -14.29
N ALA A 574 23.30 27.71 -15.19
CA ALA A 574 21.88 27.58 -14.81
C ALA A 574 21.00 26.93 -15.93
N PRO A 575 20.90 25.60 -16.03
CA PRO A 575 20.14 24.96 -17.12
C PRO A 575 18.63 24.93 -16.85
N GLN A 576 17.83 25.49 -17.77
CA GLN A 576 16.37 25.67 -17.63
C GLN A 576 15.54 24.39 -17.38
N ARG A 577 15.97 23.21 -17.88
CA ARG A 577 15.22 21.94 -17.75
C ARG A 577 15.81 20.95 -16.75
N SER A 578 16.74 21.43 -15.93
CA SER A 578 17.53 20.61 -15.02
C SER A 578 17.04 20.68 -13.56
N TYR A 579 15.98 21.46 -13.32
CA TYR A 579 15.29 21.52 -12.06
C TYR A 579 14.44 20.26 -11.81
N PRO A 580 14.36 19.79 -10.56
CA PRO A 580 13.48 18.69 -10.19
C PRO A 580 12.01 19.05 -10.50
N ARG A 581 11.30 18.18 -11.23
CA ARG A 581 9.86 18.32 -11.48
C ARG A 581 9.00 17.71 -10.37
N TYR A 582 9.60 17.58 -9.19
CA TYR A 582 9.03 16.95 -8.03
C TYR A 582 9.60 17.64 -6.78
N LYS A 583 8.85 17.64 -5.69
CA LYS A 583 9.25 18.25 -4.41
C LYS A 583 9.45 17.15 -3.37
N TRP A 584 10.57 17.18 -2.66
CA TRP A 584 10.86 16.25 -1.55
C TRP A 584 10.29 16.82 -0.26
N HIS A 585 9.77 15.93 0.58
CA HIS A 585 9.24 16.20 1.91
C HIS A 585 9.79 15.15 2.90
N ASN A 586 9.38 15.21 4.16
CA ASN A 586 9.75 14.19 5.14
C ASN A 586 9.10 12.84 4.76
N GLY A 587 9.91 11.85 4.39
CA GLY A 587 9.45 10.48 4.10
C GLY A 587 8.68 10.25 2.78
N PHE A 588 8.40 11.30 1.99
CA PHE A 588 7.75 11.19 0.68
C PHE A 588 8.18 12.30 -0.29
N SER A 589 7.82 12.18 -1.57
CA SER A 589 7.94 13.26 -2.55
C SER A 589 6.60 13.48 -3.27
N THR A 590 6.42 14.62 -3.93
CA THR A 590 5.19 14.91 -4.68
C THR A 590 5.47 15.13 -6.15
N VAL A 591 4.58 14.59 -6.98
CA VAL A 591 4.57 14.70 -8.44
C VAL A 591 3.23 15.28 -8.91
N THR A 592 3.20 15.99 -10.02
CA THR A 592 1.97 16.64 -10.49
C THR A 592 1.19 15.78 -11.48
N VAL A 593 -0.15 15.83 -11.45
CA VAL A 593 -1.01 15.26 -12.49
C VAL A 593 -0.72 15.97 -13.81
N ALA A 594 -0.48 15.19 -14.87
CA ALA A 594 -0.13 15.69 -16.20
C ALA A 594 -1.16 15.31 -17.27
N ASP A 595 -1.92 14.23 -17.07
CA ASP A 595 -2.91 13.73 -18.02
C ASP A 595 -3.91 12.83 -17.28
N ILE A 596 -5.19 12.93 -17.64
CA ILE A 596 -6.28 12.11 -17.10
C ILE A 596 -7.09 11.63 -18.29
N ARG A 597 -7.28 10.31 -18.41
CA ARG A 597 -8.03 9.71 -19.51
C ARG A 597 -9.01 8.69 -19.01
N GLU A 598 -10.19 8.68 -19.60
CA GLU A 598 -11.15 7.60 -19.41
C GLU A 598 -10.70 6.36 -20.21
N ILE A 599 -10.79 5.19 -19.58
CA ILE A 599 -10.48 3.90 -20.19
C ILE A 599 -11.63 2.91 -19.90
N PRO A 600 -11.76 1.83 -20.69
CA PRO A 600 -12.77 0.81 -20.45
C PRO A 600 -12.70 0.23 -19.04
N GLY A 601 -13.87 -0.11 -18.51
CA GLY A 601 -14.03 -0.80 -17.24
C GLY A 601 -13.35 -2.16 -17.15
N SER A 602 -13.19 -2.64 -15.92
CA SER A 602 -12.68 -3.99 -15.65
C SER A 602 -13.15 -4.48 -14.27
N THR A 603 -12.71 -5.68 -13.89
CA THR A 603 -12.81 -6.10 -12.49
C THR A 603 -11.81 -5.31 -11.68
N VAL A 604 -12.29 -4.66 -10.62
CA VAL A 604 -11.51 -3.76 -9.78
C VAL A 604 -11.41 -4.32 -8.37
N TYR A 605 -10.31 -3.96 -7.69
CA TYR A 605 -9.95 -4.47 -6.39
C TYR A 605 -9.57 -3.36 -5.44
N ASP A 606 -9.73 -3.61 -4.15
CA ASP A 606 -9.20 -2.73 -3.12
C ASP A 606 -8.86 -3.52 -1.85
N LEU A 607 -8.27 -2.85 -0.88
CA LEU A 607 -7.85 -3.44 0.38
C LEU A 607 -8.09 -2.48 1.55
N GLU A 608 -8.57 -3.00 2.67
CA GLU A 608 -8.65 -2.25 3.91
C GLU A 608 -7.38 -2.48 4.73
N VAL A 609 -6.78 -1.39 5.20
CA VAL A 609 -5.58 -1.41 6.03
C VAL A 609 -5.83 -0.81 7.39
N GLU A 610 -5.11 -1.34 8.37
CA GLU A 610 -5.16 -0.89 9.76
C GLU A 610 -4.54 0.50 9.92
N ASN A 611 -5.26 1.39 10.62
CA ASN A 611 -4.85 2.71 11.12
C ASN A 611 -4.57 3.81 10.08
N THR A 612 -3.73 3.54 9.07
CA THR A 612 -3.27 4.60 8.18
C THR A 612 -4.27 4.93 7.09
N HIS A 613 -5.13 3.98 6.70
CA HIS A 613 -6.03 4.09 5.56
C HIS A 613 -5.31 4.32 4.21
N LEU A 614 -3.98 4.20 4.19
CA LEU A 614 -3.14 4.47 3.03
C LEU A 614 -2.37 3.23 2.62
N PHE A 615 -2.09 3.08 1.34
CA PHE A 615 -1.13 2.11 0.85
C PHE A 615 -0.42 2.60 -0.42
N VAL A 616 0.74 2.01 -0.69
CA VAL A 616 1.57 2.35 -1.83
C VAL A 616 1.26 1.41 -2.99
N THR A 617 1.02 2.01 -4.16
CA THR A 617 0.74 1.31 -5.42
C THR A 617 1.77 1.64 -6.51
N SER A 618 1.47 1.27 -7.76
CA SER A 618 2.33 1.39 -8.94
C SER A 618 3.14 2.69 -9.00
N GLY A 619 4.43 2.54 -9.28
CA GLY A 619 5.37 3.65 -9.36
C GLY A 619 5.60 4.39 -8.03
N GLY A 620 5.18 3.78 -6.92
CA GLY A 620 5.32 4.34 -5.58
C GLY A 620 4.25 5.36 -5.21
N LEU A 621 3.15 5.49 -5.96
CA LEU A 621 2.05 6.40 -5.63
C LEU A 621 1.38 5.97 -4.32
N ILE A 622 1.11 6.92 -3.43
CA ILE A 622 0.35 6.67 -2.21
C ILE A 622 -1.12 6.93 -2.51
N THR A 623 -1.97 5.98 -2.17
CA THR A 623 -3.42 6.05 -2.37
C THR A 623 -4.15 5.63 -1.09
N HIS A 624 -5.44 5.95 -1.03
CA HIS A 624 -6.29 5.66 0.11
C HIS A 624 -7.16 4.43 -0.18
N ASN A 625 -7.50 3.67 0.87
CA ASN A 625 -8.43 2.55 0.77
C ASN A 625 -9.90 2.97 0.69
N CYS A 626 -10.80 2.04 0.39
CA CYS A 626 -12.23 2.20 0.52
C CYS A 626 -12.66 2.06 1.99
N ILE A 627 -13.87 2.54 2.31
CA ILE A 627 -14.54 2.19 3.57
C ILE A 627 -14.77 0.68 3.62
N GLY A 628 -15.05 0.07 2.47
CA GLY A 628 -15.12 -1.38 2.33
C GLY A 628 -16.45 -1.98 2.78
N ILE A 629 -17.55 -1.24 2.66
CA ILE A 629 -18.90 -1.76 2.93
C ILE A 629 -19.58 -1.99 1.58
N PRO A 630 -19.74 -3.25 1.13
CA PRO A 630 -20.38 -3.53 -0.15
C PRO A 630 -21.89 -3.29 -0.07
N THR A 631 -22.46 -2.67 -1.10
CA THR A 631 -23.90 -2.80 -1.38
C THR A 631 -24.16 -4.22 -1.88
N VAL A 632 -24.76 -5.06 -1.04
CA VAL A 632 -24.96 -6.49 -1.32
C VAL A 632 -26.34 -6.81 -1.87
N ALA A 633 -27.30 -5.92 -1.65
CA ALA A 633 -28.65 -6.02 -2.18
C ALA A 633 -29.16 -4.61 -2.47
N GLY A 634 -30.03 -4.48 -3.46
CA GLY A 634 -30.68 -3.22 -3.75
C GLY A 634 -31.69 -3.36 -4.87
N GLU A 635 -32.68 -2.50 -4.86
CA GLU A 635 -33.76 -2.48 -5.84
C GLU A 635 -33.92 -1.09 -6.42
N VAL A 636 -34.10 -1.01 -7.74
CA VAL A 636 -34.37 0.24 -8.44
C VAL A 636 -35.72 0.10 -9.14
N GLY A 637 -36.63 1.03 -8.87
CA GLY A 637 -37.94 1.09 -9.53
C GLY A 637 -38.18 2.46 -10.17
N PHE A 638 -38.86 2.48 -11.31
CA PHE A 638 -39.18 3.72 -12.03
C PHE A 638 -40.70 3.92 -12.10
N ASN A 639 -41.17 5.09 -11.68
CA ASN A 639 -42.56 5.52 -11.81
C ASN A 639 -42.66 7.04 -11.72
N ASP A 640 -43.49 7.66 -12.56
CA ASP A 640 -43.65 9.11 -12.60
C ASP A 640 -44.16 9.74 -11.30
N CYS A 641 -44.74 8.97 -10.38
CA CYS A 641 -45.09 9.47 -9.05
C CYS A 641 -43.88 9.99 -8.25
N TYR A 642 -42.66 9.56 -8.59
CA TYR A 642 -41.40 10.01 -7.97
C TYR A 642 -40.78 11.26 -8.64
N LYS A 643 -41.49 11.92 -9.58
CA LYS A 643 -40.95 13.06 -10.33
C LYS A 643 -40.68 14.28 -9.46
N THR A 644 -41.50 14.49 -8.44
CA THR A 644 -41.39 15.60 -7.48
C THR A 644 -40.51 15.23 -6.28
N ASN A 645 -40.45 13.95 -5.91
CA ASN A 645 -39.63 13.46 -4.81
C ASN A 645 -39.21 12.00 -5.07
N CYS A 646 -37.91 11.77 -5.22
CA CYS A 646 -37.36 10.42 -5.30
C CYS A 646 -37.47 9.67 -3.96
N LEU A 647 -37.38 8.33 -4.00
CA LEU A 647 -37.21 7.51 -2.82
C LEU A 647 -35.78 7.01 -2.79
N VAL A 648 -35.02 7.41 -1.77
CA VAL A 648 -33.64 6.98 -1.52
C VAL A 648 -33.62 6.35 -0.14
N GLY A 649 -33.98 5.07 -0.09
CA GLY A 649 -33.87 4.26 1.11
C GLY A 649 -32.51 3.59 1.16
N VAL A 650 -31.80 3.76 2.26
CA VAL A 650 -30.47 3.20 2.47
C VAL A 650 -30.46 2.43 3.79
N MET A 651 -29.86 1.24 3.78
CA MET A 651 -29.76 0.37 4.95
C MET A 651 -28.33 -0.05 5.18
N CYS A 652 -27.89 -0.07 6.44
CA CYS A 652 -26.61 -0.64 6.83
C CYS A 652 -26.84 -1.83 7.75
N ILE A 653 -26.05 -2.89 7.55
CA ILE A 653 -26.02 -4.07 8.39
C ILE A 653 -24.64 -4.14 9.04
N GLY A 654 -24.61 -4.38 10.36
CA GLY A 654 -23.38 -4.59 11.13
C GLY A 654 -23.43 -5.84 12.00
N ILE A 655 -22.26 -6.23 12.49
CA ILE A 655 -22.12 -7.34 13.45
C ILE A 655 -21.28 -6.92 14.66
N ALA A 656 -21.64 -7.42 15.83
CA ALA A 656 -20.92 -7.21 17.09
C ALA A 656 -21.04 -8.42 18.00
N TRP A 657 -20.03 -8.64 18.83
CA TRP A 657 -20.22 -9.44 20.04
C TRP A 657 -20.91 -8.61 21.13
N GLU A 658 -21.64 -9.27 22.02
CA GLU A 658 -22.43 -8.62 23.07
C GLU A 658 -21.60 -7.70 23.97
N HIS A 659 -20.35 -8.07 24.26
CA HIS A 659 -19.42 -7.28 25.05
C HIS A 659 -18.84 -6.06 24.30
N GLU A 660 -19.06 -5.96 22.99
CA GLU A 660 -18.67 -4.81 22.17
C GLU A 660 -19.81 -3.80 22.01
N LEU A 661 -21.04 -4.17 22.39
CA LEU A 661 -22.21 -3.32 22.20
C LEU A 661 -22.16 -2.08 23.10
N MET A 662 -22.43 -0.93 22.49
CA MET A 662 -22.51 0.36 23.15
C MET A 662 -23.97 0.82 23.25
N THR A 663 -24.31 1.47 24.38
CA THR A 663 -25.64 2.07 24.60
C THR A 663 -25.58 3.56 24.33
N SER A 664 -26.68 4.17 23.84
CA SER A 664 -26.73 5.63 23.67
C SER A 664 -26.92 6.40 24.99
N ALA A 665 -27.06 5.71 26.11
CA ALA A 665 -27.29 6.32 27.42
C ALA A 665 -25.98 6.69 28.12
N ALA A 666 -25.60 7.98 28.06
CA ALA A 666 -24.51 8.51 28.86
C ALA A 666 -24.87 8.54 30.36
N LYS A 667 -23.95 8.11 31.23
CA LYS A 667 -24.14 8.11 32.70
C LYS A 667 -22.91 8.69 33.43
N GLY A 668 -23.15 9.26 34.61
CA GLY A 668 -22.10 9.78 35.50
C GLY A 668 -21.82 11.27 35.32
N GLY A 669 -22.19 12.07 36.33
CA GLY A 669 -21.90 13.50 36.35
C GLY A 669 -20.39 13.78 36.49
N GLY A 670 -19.90 14.82 35.79
CA GLY A 670 -18.49 15.21 35.80
C GLY A 670 -17.64 14.61 34.67
N ASN A 671 -18.21 13.72 33.85
CA ASN A 671 -17.55 13.21 32.64
C ASN A 671 -17.42 14.30 31.57
N ALA A 672 -16.33 14.25 30.80
CA ALA A 672 -16.12 15.17 29.68
C ALA A 672 -16.98 14.74 28.47
N VAL A 673 -17.70 15.70 27.89
CA VAL A 673 -18.41 15.50 26.61
C VAL A 673 -17.46 15.90 25.48
N VAL A 674 -17.16 14.95 24.59
CA VAL A 674 -16.22 15.17 23.47
C VAL A 674 -17.00 15.09 22.16
N TYR A 675 -17.10 16.21 21.46
CA TYR A 675 -17.71 16.29 20.14
C TYR A 675 -16.66 16.05 19.05
N VAL A 676 -16.88 15.05 18.19
CA VAL A 676 -15.94 14.67 17.13
C VAL A 676 -16.71 14.47 15.82
N GLY A 677 -16.28 15.14 14.75
CA GLY A 677 -16.95 15.09 13.45
C GLY A 677 -16.14 15.81 12.37
N ASN A 678 -16.58 15.71 11.11
CA ASN A 678 -15.98 16.49 10.03
C ASN A 678 -16.34 17.98 10.15
N ALA A 679 -15.53 18.87 9.54
CA ALA A 679 -15.87 20.27 9.41
C ALA A 679 -17.15 20.40 8.58
N THR A 680 -18.25 20.78 9.22
CA THR A 680 -19.48 21.18 8.54
C THR A 680 -19.25 22.51 7.82
N GLY A 681 -20.13 22.87 6.87
CA GLY A 681 -20.13 24.21 6.28
C GLY A 681 -20.35 25.32 7.33
N ARG A 682 -20.65 26.55 6.90
CA ARG A 682 -20.92 27.71 7.80
C ARG A 682 -22.15 27.54 8.72
N ASP A 683 -22.71 26.35 8.76
CA ASP A 683 -23.90 25.88 9.45
C ASP A 683 -23.56 24.86 10.55
N GLY A 684 -22.40 24.94 11.21
CA GLY A 684 -22.14 24.12 12.41
C GLY A 684 -23.25 24.30 13.45
N ILE A 685 -23.84 23.21 13.98
CA ILE A 685 -25.09 23.12 14.78
C ILE A 685 -26.34 23.71 14.06
N GLY A 686 -26.14 24.82 13.36
CA GLY A 686 -26.93 25.44 12.30
C GLY A 686 -27.67 24.47 11.40
N GLY A 687 -27.05 23.43 10.86
CA GLY A 687 -27.69 22.52 9.90
C GLY A 687 -28.90 21.75 10.48
N CYS A 688 -28.91 21.50 11.80
CA CYS A 688 -30.09 21.01 12.51
C CYS A 688 -31.03 22.15 12.96
N SER A 689 -30.52 23.38 13.05
CA SER A 689 -31.27 24.57 13.49
C SER A 689 -31.70 25.53 12.36
N VAL A 690 -31.40 25.28 11.08
CA VAL A 690 -31.82 26.17 9.96
C VAL A 690 -33.34 26.10 9.77
N LEU A 691 -34.00 25.07 10.31
CA LEU A 691 -35.46 25.03 10.42
C LEU A 691 -35.99 25.67 11.72
N ALA A 692 -35.13 26.03 12.67
CA ALA A 692 -35.49 26.59 13.97
C ALA A 692 -35.06 28.06 14.18
N SER A 693 -34.18 28.63 13.33
CA SER A 693 -33.73 30.02 13.47
C SER A 693 -33.99 30.82 12.19
N GLN A 694 -35.21 31.33 12.03
CA GLN A 694 -35.38 32.59 11.33
C GLN A 694 -35.00 33.73 12.29
N GLU A 695 -34.16 34.63 11.79
CA GLU A 695 -33.70 35.88 12.42
C GLU A 695 -32.45 35.85 13.29
N MET A 696 -31.28 35.72 12.64
CA MET A 696 -30.12 36.56 12.99
C MET A 696 -29.23 36.81 11.75
N ARG A 697 -29.32 38.05 11.25
CA ARG A 697 -28.45 38.77 10.28
C ARG A 697 -28.60 38.53 8.76
N GLU A 698 -28.87 39.67 8.12
CA GLU A 698 -28.71 40.14 6.72
C GLU A 698 -28.40 39.14 5.59
N ALA A 699 -29.30 39.16 4.61
CA ALA A 699 -29.25 38.67 3.24
C ALA A 699 -27.87 38.20 2.74
N LEU A 700 -27.64 36.88 2.81
CA LEU A 700 -26.62 36.18 2.03
C LEU A 700 -27.31 35.09 1.21
N GLU A 701 -27.08 35.12 -0.10
CA GLU A 701 -27.64 34.20 -1.11
C GLU A 701 -27.56 32.73 -0.65
N MET A 702 -28.71 32.12 -0.37
CA MET A 702 -28.87 30.74 0.10
C MET A 702 -28.64 29.74 -1.03
N ARG A 703 -27.49 29.04 -0.99
CA ARG A 703 -27.27 27.78 -1.73
C ARG A 703 -27.78 26.59 -0.90
N PRO A 704 -28.15 25.45 -1.52
CA PRO A 704 -28.86 24.38 -0.83
C PRO A 704 -28.09 23.82 0.38
N THR A 705 -28.84 23.64 1.47
CA THR A 705 -28.50 23.24 2.85
C THR A 705 -28.12 21.76 3.02
N VAL A 706 -27.63 21.10 1.98
CA VAL A 706 -27.32 19.66 2.03
C VAL A 706 -25.91 19.46 2.58
N GLN A 707 -25.79 18.78 3.73
CA GLN A 707 -24.51 18.38 4.29
C GLN A 707 -23.70 17.62 3.24
N LEU A 708 -22.43 17.98 3.09
CA LEU A 708 -21.50 17.28 2.22
C LEU A 708 -20.93 16.09 2.99
N GLY A 709 -21.42 14.88 2.70
CA GLY A 709 -20.81 13.65 3.21
C GLY A 709 -19.32 13.60 2.85
N ASP A 710 -18.51 13.05 3.74
CA ASP A 710 -17.08 12.84 3.51
C ASP A 710 -16.72 11.41 3.94
N PRO A 711 -16.81 10.44 3.01
CA PRO A 711 -16.54 9.04 3.29
C PRO A 711 -15.17 8.81 3.94
N PHE A 712 -14.22 9.73 3.77
CA PHE A 712 -12.85 9.56 4.24
C PHE A 712 -12.69 10.04 5.68
N ALA A 713 -13.16 11.25 5.97
CA ALA A 713 -13.24 11.73 7.35
C ALA A 713 -14.13 10.80 8.17
N GLU A 714 -15.25 10.36 7.60
CA GLU A 714 -16.11 9.35 8.20
C GLU A 714 -15.31 8.09 8.49
N LYS A 715 -14.61 7.46 7.54
CA LYS A 715 -13.83 6.25 7.83
C LYS A 715 -12.81 6.41 8.96
N CYS A 716 -12.13 7.55 9.05
CA CYS A 716 -11.23 7.83 10.17
C CYS A 716 -12.00 7.92 11.50
N LEU A 717 -13.17 8.58 11.51
CA LEU A 717 -14.06 8.64 12.67
C LEU A 717 -14.56 7.25 13.07
N ILE A 718 -14.93 6.41 12.08
CA ILE A 718 -15.36 5.02 12.28
C ILE A 718 -14.32 4.25 13.10
N GLU A 719 -13.06 4.22 12.64
CA GLU A 719 -12.02 3.45 13.34
C GLU A 719 -11.65 4.11 14.68
N ALA A 720 -11.57 5.44 14.76
CA ALA A 720 -11.27 6.14 16.01
C ALA A 720 -12.32 5.87 17.10
N CYS A 721 -13.61 5.88 16.75
CA CYS A 721 -14.70 5.54 17.67
C CYS A 721 -14.60 4.08 18.12
N LEU A 722 -14.42 3.13 17.19
CA LEU A 722 -14.27 1.71 17.54
C LEU A 722 -13.03 1.44 18.41
N GLU A 723 -11.94 2.15 18.20
CA GLU A 723 -10.75 2.09 19.07
C GLU A 723 -11.03 2.68 20.45
N ALA A 724 -11.69 3.84 20.53
CA ALA A 724 -12.06 4.47 21.79
C ALA A 724 -13.01 3.58 22.60
N PHE A 725 -14.00 2.97 21.96
CA PHE A 725 -14.92 2.01 22.57
C PHE A 725 -14.19 0.84 23.23
N LYS A 726 -13.15 0.29 22.59
CA LYS A 726 -12.34 -0.81 23.16
C LYS A 726 -11.57 -0.42 24.42
N THR A 727 -11.35 0.86 24.68
CA THR A 727 -10.65 1.31 25.91
C THR A 727 -11.55 1.26 27.14
N GLY A 728 -12.88 1.24 26.95
CA GLY A 728 -13.85 1.38 28.04
C GLY A 728 -13.95 2.81 28.62
N ALA A 729 -13.25 3.79 28.04
CA ALA A 729 -13.30 5.19 28.48
C ALA A 729 -14.53 5.97 27.96
N VAL A 730 -15.26 5.40 27.00
CA VAL A 730 -16.51 5.98 26.48
C VAL A 730 -17.68 5.29 27.21
N VAL A 731 -18.54 6.08 27.85
CA VAL A 731 -19.58 5.62 28.79
C VAL A 731 -20.95 6.22 28.54
#